data_AF-A0A1G7D4J4-F1
#
_entry.id   AF-A0A1G7D4J4-F1
#
_cell.length_a   1.000
_cell.length_b   1.000
_cell.length_c   1.000
_cell.angle_alpha   90.00
_cell.angle_beta   90.00
_cell.angle_gamma   90.00
#
_symmetry.space_group_name_H-M   'P 1'
#
loop_
_entity.id
_entity.type
_entity.pdbx_description
1 polymer ?
#
loop_
_entity_poly.entity_id
_entity_poly.type
_entity_poly.pdbx_seq_one_letter_code
_entity_poly.pdbx_strand_id
1 'polypeptide(L)'
;MTVAANLKAMHPNGADADPRSATMYAPYPPPPQPRPPRPPWHANLHVTLPISMIAVVAAICAATMVIVYAGEARTGTLGIDAAAVFEDAEAVDLAFTYRAADGTESTGHFTITADGYATGTVADTYAGTATVHTTPEGSAVRGDEDWWSRRAPSQAGMVKDQWVRPDDGTALPIDLAAEFNPTALAEFIRDIGDHGSVDPDLTAYQGVPAVAVTWEGWTLVRTSTLPAEVLSLSGPISADLFQTAAAPHSTVEAAPAVWDGGDVAAGHAQNGGGVGVLDARPVPAPPGAATAVEEQTTKTLNGQDPAADADAPSAPAEVEPLPTVEDFLASFPEFSAGINAPYCTTPTCSVSATVTNSGTGPGTAEVTTSVIPGLSPVTETLGPIAPGGSATTSTKTIPNPAPTPSPGQTTTGTAQVLVQIYSREIGGTSPDRYNSLVNKLGGPAKQPALDRLLAPLAEAAKDIAVEAMHDMLDADVPVEDTLDAMDQATQADPARGEYADTPLLRRLADAGDRFTSWASVAQQLNDIDAVDLPAYLPGLETALQELADPAAPTVSLTYVPGDAEAPMDAVVVSEYPTPEELRCTGITTVPNGDLAAGIDRATGNAAAAAEGCTVHVRLVVPESIPDLWTAGSPELETLLAPVASSVCEGGGSGFDHLTIVNGAGHYEWPLASLCAMLAPPTEQQIIERLNGLGLSEAAVEELAAANIVTVDAEHQITAVNWRDPERDCTPTYTNGGAEPATASAPGYADGPKAVFAGAYLCRPLPDGSKAGNLTLWNWPLDGDEVEVENWLAAKHNDFAIFHRCHLIAKELGGSGTDVGNLVTCFWRTNQMMKNEFEFPTRARVRAGEHIIYLSVPQYNGSDGELSGIRIVAIGNQGHFRDRCYTNEFHDPTSVPDGAC
;
A
#
# COMPACT_ATOMS: atom_id res chain seq x y z
N MET A 1 -39.47 44.87 17.57
CA MET A 1 -38.71 45.87 18.36
C MET A 1 -37.34 46.01 17.71
N THR A 2 -37.19 46.71 16.58
CA THR A 2 -36.98 48.18 16.38
C THR A 2 -35.70 48.64 17.10
N VAL A 3 -34.62 49.22 16.54
CA VAL A 3 -34.17 49.77 15.24
C VAL A 3 -32.65 50.02 15.41
N ALA A 4 -31.76 49.52 14.54
CA ALA A 4 -31.08 50.17 13.41
C ALA A 4 -30.09 51.34 13.71
N ALA A 5 -29.00 51.31 12.91
CA ALA A 5 -27.86 52.20 12.80
C ALA A 5 -28.16 53.70 12.59
N ASN A 6 -27.15 54.57 12.74
CA ASN A 6 -26.73 55.47 11.65
C ASN A 6 -25.49 56.34 11.92
N LEU A 7 -24.71 56.47 10.86
CA LEU A 7 -23.74 57.54 10.57
C LEU A 7 -24.39 58.94 10.57
N LYS A 8 -23.59 59.97 10.89
CA LYS A 8 -23.88 61.34 10.43
C LYS A 8 -22.59 62.12 10.15
N ALA A 9 -22.45 62.51 8.89
CA ALA A 9 -21.46 63.44 8.37
C ALA A 9 -21.79 64.91 8.72
N MET A 10 -20.78 65.79 8.74
CA MET A 10 -20.92 67.20 8.35
C MET A 10 -19.57 67.85 8.03
N HIS A 11 -19.47 68.30 6.76
CA HIS A 11 -18.63 69.31 6.10
C HIS A 11 -18.46 70.66 6.87
N PRO A 12 -17.84 71.73 6.29
CA PRO A 12 -16.56 71.90 5.60
C PRO A 12 -15.84 73.20 6.08
N ASN A 13 -14.78 73.63 5.38
CA ASN A 13 -14.17 74.98 5.26
C ASN A 13 -12.64 74.83 5.39
N GLY A 14 -11.79 75.30 4.50
CA GLY A 14 -11.95 76.23 3.40
C GLY A 14 -10.66 77.04 3.30
N ALA A 15 -10.19 77.20 2.05
CA ALA A 15 -9.38 78.31 1.55
C ALA A 15 -7.86 78.36 1.84
N ASP A 16 -7.17 78.32 0.70
CA ASP A 16 -6.15 79.27 0.22
C ASP A 16 -4.67 78.90 0.16
N ALA A 17 -4.18 79.14 -1.06
CA ALA A 17 -2.88 78.92 -1.63
C ALA A 17 -1.84 79.97 -1.18
N ASP A 18 -0.55 79.61 -1.22
CA ASP A 18 0.42 80.14 -2.20
C ASP A 18 1.79 79.42 -2.04
N PRO A 19 2.60 79.25 -3.11
CA PRO A 19 3.80 78.43 -3.13
C PRO A 19 5.10 79.24 -3.08
N ARG A 20 6.22 78.50 -3.03
CA ARG A 20 7.63 78.92 -3.25
C ARG A 20 8.34 79.54 -2.05
N SER A 21 9.35 78.84 -1.53
CA SER A 21 10.76 79.16 -1.79
C SER A 21 11.68 78.34 -0.88
N ALA A 22 12.69 77.73 -1.48
CA ALA A 22 13.84 77.13 -0.82
C ALA A 22 14.71 78.19 -0.15
N THR A 23 15.28 77.91 1.03
CA THR A 23 16.74 77.81 1.26
C THR A 23 17.09 77.62 2.75
N MET A 24 18.22 76.94 2.95
CA MET A 24 18.91 76.64 4.20
C MET A 24 19.18 77.88 5.07
N TYR A 25 19.06 77.75 6.39
CA TYR A 25 20.16 77.80 7.38
C TYR A 25 19.58 77.68 8.81
N ALA A 26 20.23 76.87 9.65
CA ALA A 26 19.83 76.56 11.03
C ALA A 26 19.91 77.77 11.98
N PRO A 27 19.04 77.82 13.00
CA PRO A 27 19.58 78.03 14.36
C PRO A 27 18.83 77.27 15.49
N TYR A 28 19.64 76.76 16.44
CA TYR A 28 19.39 76.40 17.85
C TYR A 28 18.11 75.64 18.29
N PRO A 29 18.25 74.53 19.04
CA PRO A 29 17.12 73.78 19.57
C PRO A 29 16.40 74.51 20.72
N PRO A 30 15.05 74.56 20.72
CA PRO A 30 14.24 74.94 21.87
C PRO A 30 14.16 73.80 22.91
N PRO A 31 13.79 74.11 24.18
CA PRO A 31 13.79 73.16 25.30
C PRO A 31 12.80 72.00 25.09
N PRO A 32 13.05 70.83 25.72
CA PRO A 32 12.26 69.63 25.51
C PRO A 32 10.82 69.82 26.01
N GLN A 33 9.87 69.51 25.13
CA GLN A 33 8.44 69.42 25.44
C GLN A 33 8.14 68.20 26.36
N PRO A 34 7.13 68.29 27.24
CA PRO A 34 6.76 67.21 28.15
C PRO A 34 6.24 65.99 27.38
N ARG A 35 6.75 64.80 27.73
CA ARG A 35 6.33 63.53 27.12
C ARG A 35 4.85 63.25 27.46
N PRO A 36 4.02 62.81 26.49
CA PRO A 36 2.68 62.34 26.78
C PRO A 36 2.70 61.08 27.65
N PRO A 37 1.68 60.87 28.50
CA PRO A 37 1.61 59.71 29.39
C PRO A 37 1.59 58.41 28.58
N ARG A 38 2.45 57.46 28.97
CA ARG A 38 2.51 56.14 28.34
C ARG A 38 1.18 55.39 28.58
N PRO A 39 0.61 54.73 27.57
CA PRO A 39 -0.62 53.96 27.72
C PRO A 39 -0.44 52.76 28.68
N PRO A 40 -1.48 52.40 29.45
CA PRO A 40 -1.39 51.54 30.64
C PRO A 40 -1.13 50.05 30.39
N TRP A 41 -1.02 49.59 29.14
CA TRP A 41 -0.84 48.17 28.84
C TRP A 41 0.54 47.62 29.23
N HIS A 42 1.52 48.49 29.54
CA HIS A 42 2.81 48.06 30.10
C HIS A 42 2.77 47.68 31.59
N ALA A 43 1.72 48.05 32.33
CA ALA A 43 1.65 47.79 33.78
C ALA A 43 1.31 46.33 34.13
N ASN A 44 0.82 45.55 33.17
CA ASN A 44 0.39 44.16 33.37
C ASN A 44 1.14 43.18 32.47
N LEU A 45 2.36 43.52 32.04
CA LEU A 45 3.17 42.65 31.18
C LEU A 45 3.40 41.26 31.81
N HIS A 46 3.43 41.20 33.15
CA HIS A 46 3.58 39.96 33.92
C HIS A 46 2.36 39.03 33.85
N VAL A 47 1.20 39.54 33.43
CA VAL A 47 -0.07 38.80 33.33
C VAL A 47 -0.40 38.48 31.88
N THR A 48 -0.13 39.39 30.94
CA THR A 48 -0.43 39.17 29.52
C THR A 48 0.51 38.17 28.87
N LEU A 49 1.82 38.17 29.20
CA LEU A 49 2.79 37.22 28.65
C LEU A 49 2.45 35.75 28.94
N PRO A 50 2.18 35.32 30.19
CA PRO A 50 1.86 33.92 30.46
C PRO A 50 0.54 33.48 29.82
N ILE A 51 -0.47 34.37 29.74
CA ILE A 51 -1.75 34.04 29.09
C ILE A 51 -1.55 33.85 27.57
N SER A 52 -0.78 34.72 26.92
CA SER A 52 -0.46 34.55 25.49
C SER A 52 0.38 33.29 25.25
N MET A 53 1.28 32.94 26.17
CA MET A 53 2.13 31.76 26.03
C MET A 53 1.31 30.47 26.21
N ILE A 54 0.36 30.44 27.14
CA ILE A 54 -0.59 29.33 27.31
C ILE A 54 -1.48 29.18 26.07
N ALA A 55 -1.98 30.28 25.49
CA ALA A 55 -2.79 30.22 24.28
C ALA A 55 -2.00 29.72 23.07
N VAL A 56 -0.73 30.11 22.94
CA VAL A 56 0.16 29.62 21.87
C VAL A 56 0.50 28.14 22.08
N VAL A 57 0.80 27.72 23.31
CA VAL A 57 1.07 26.30 23.62
C VAL A 57 -0.18 25.45 23.41
N ALA A 58 -1.37 25.92 23.79
CA ALA A 58 -2.62 25.21 23.54
C ALA A 58 -2.95 25.12 22.05
N ALA A 59 -2.68 26.18 21.28
CA ALA A 59 -2.84 26.16 19.82
C ALA A 59 -1.82 25.25 19.13
N ILE A 60 -0.57 25.22 19.62
CA ILE A 60 0.45 24.29 19.14
C ILE A 60 0.01 22.86 19.49
N CYS A 61 -0.31 22.55 20.75
CA CYS A 61 -0.78 21.23 21.16
C CYS A 61 -2.04 20.77 20.42
N ALA A 62 -3.00 21.67 20.14
CA ALA A 62 -4.17 21.33 19.33
C ALA A 62 -3.81 21.07 17.87
N ALA A 63 -2.88 21.84 17.29
CA ALA A 63 -2.36 21.60 15.95
C ALA A 63 -1.54 20.30 15.88
N THR A 64 -0.70 19.99 16.88
CA THR A 64 0.00 18.71 16.96
C THR A 64 -0.97 17.57 17.20
N MET A 65 -2.01 17.72 18.04
CA MET A 65 -3.02 16.67 18.21
C MET A 65 -3.80 16.43 16.92
N VAL A 66 -4.13 17.47 16.13
CA VAL A 66 -4.79 17.30 14.83
C VAL A 66 -3.86 16.65 13.81
N ILE A 67 -2.57 16.98 13.80
CA ILE A 67 -1.57 16.35 12.92
C ILE A 67 -1.27 14.90 13.34
N VAL A 68 -1.27 14.62 14.65
CA VAL A 68 -1.08 13.27 15.20
C VAL A 68 -2.33 12.42 15.00
N TYR A 69 -3.54 12.92 15.27
CA TYR A 69 -4.78 12.19 15.00
C TYR A 69 -5.08 12.01 13.51
N ALA A 70 -4.68 12.94 12.65
CA ALA A 70 -4.76 12.77 11.20
C ALA A 70 -3.61 11.91 10.64
N GLY A 71 -2.56 11.67 11.41
CA GLY A 71 -1.44 10.79 11.07
C GLY A 71 -1.50 9.39 11.69
N GLU A 72 -2.30 9.19 12.74
CA GLU A 72 -2.48 7.91 13.44
C GLU A 72 -3.61 7.04 12.85
N ALA A 73 -4.37 7.56 11.89
CA ALA A 73 -5.25 6.75 11.05
C ALA A 73 -4.62 6.60 9.67
N ARG A 74 -4.21 5.37 9.34
CA ARG A 74 -3.57 4.92 8.08
C ARG A 74 -2.04 5.05 8.04
N THR A 75 -1.36 4.33 8.93
CA THR A 75 -0.04 3.76 8.63
C THR A 75 -0.18 2.48 7.79
N GLY A 76 -1.07 2.49 6.81
CA GLY A 76 -0.94 1.58 5.68
C GLY A 76 0.32 2.00 4.94
N THR A 77 1.13 1.04 4.53
CA THR A 77 2.10 1.24 3.46
C THR A 77 1.46 2.10 2.37
N LEU A 78 2.20 3.03 1.75
CA LEU A 78 1.78 3.71 0.51
C LEU A 78 1.72 2.67 -0.63
N GLY A 79 0.91 1.64 -0.42
CA GLY A 79 0.92 0.39 -1.15
C GLY A 79 0.04 0.51 -2.38
N ILE A 80 0.42 -0.27 -3.38
CA ILE A 80 -0.33 -0.54 -4.62
C ILE A 80 -1.69 -1.21 -4.33
N ASP A 81 -1.94 -1.60 -3.07
CA ASP A 81 -3.17 -2.24 -2.62
C ASP A 81 -4.35 -1.25 -2.58
N ALA A 82 -5.14 -1.25 -3.66
CA ALA A 82 -6.39 -0.49 -3.76
C ALA A 82 -7.50 -1.04 -2.83
N ALA A 83 -7.33 -2.22 -2.24
CA ALA A 83 -8.29 -2.83 -1.33
C ALA A 83 -8.17 -2.31 0.11
N ALA A 84 -7.00 -1.84 0.52
CA ALA A 84 -6.71 -1.42 1.89
C ALA A 84 -7.67 -0.32 2.41
N VAL A 85 -8.21 0.52 1.53
CA VAL A 85 -9.18 1.56 1.92
C VAL A 85 -10.55 1.00 2.32
N PHE A 86 -10.87 -0.23 1.92
CA PHE A 86 -12.14 -0.89 2.23
C PHE A 86 -12.04 -1.83 3.43
N GLU A 87 -10.89 -2.43 3.68
CA GLU A 87 -10.67 -3.37 4.80
C GLU A 87 -11.03 -2.76 6.16
N ASP A 88 -10.63 -1.50 6.38
CA ASP A 88 -10.91 -0.76 7.62
C ASP A 88 -12.19 0.10 7.56
N ALA A 89 -12.96 0.05 6.46
CA ALA A 89 -14.12 0.89 6.30
C ALA A 89 -15.33 0.34 7.09
N GLU A 90 -15.95 1.18 7.93
CA GLU A 90 -17.19 0.80 8.64
C GLU A 90 -18.34 0.50 7.66
N ALA A 91 -18.34 1.16 6.50
CA ALA A 91 -19.30 0.95 5.42
C ALA A 91 -18.72 1.37 4.05
N VAL A 92 -19.33 0.88 2.97
CA VAL A 92 -19.01 1.17 1.57
C VAL A 92 -20.25 1.69 0.85
N ASP A 93 -20.10 2.79 0.11
CA ASP A 93 -21.07 3.26 -0.87
C ASP A 93 -20.79 2.60 -2.23
N LEU A 94 -21.79 1.93 -2.79
CA LEU A 94 -21.72 1.16 -4.02
C LEU A 94 -22.77 1.68 -5.02
N ALA A 95 -22.31 2.42 -6.03
CA ALA A 95 -23.12 2.70 -7.21
C ALA A 95 -22.95 1.55 -8.22
N PHE A 96 -24.04 1.05 -8.82
CA PHE A 96 -23.95 -0.03 -9.79
C PHE A 96 -24.90 0.12 -10.97
N THR A 97 -24.52 -0.52 -12.07
CA THR A 97 -25.34 -0.83 -13.23
C THR A 97 -25.28 -2.33 -13.48
N TYR A 98 -26.42 -3.01 -13.42
CA TYR A 98 -26.56 -4.42 -13.73
C TYR A 98 -27.33 -4.59 -15.03
N ARG A 99 -26.70 -5.28 -16.00
CA ARG A 99 -27.34 -5.66 -17.26
C ARG A 99 -27.63 -7.15 -17.25
N ALA A 100 -28.91 -7.50 -17.17
CA ALA A 100 -29.36 -8.88 -17.27
C ALA A 100 -29.14 -9.45 -18.69
N ALA A 101 -29.12 -10.77 -18.80
CA ALA A 101 -28.94 -11.45 -20.08
C ALA A 101 -30.02 -11.17 -21.13
N ASP A 102 -31.21 -10.73 -20.71
CA ASP A 102 -32.29 -10.31 -21.61
C ASP A 102 -32.14 -8.85 -22.09
N GLY A 103 -31.07 -8.16 -21.69
CA GLY A 103 -30.78 -6.76 -22.02
C GLY A 103 -31.46 -5.75 -21.09
N THR A 104 -32.19 -6.19 -20.07
CA THR A 104 -32.71 -5.31 -19.00
C THR A 104 -31.54 -4.68 -18.26
N GLU A 105 -31.59 -3.37 -18.06
CA GLU A 105 -30.62 -2.65 -17.24
C GLU A 105 -31.28 -2.16 -15.95
N SER A 106 -30.64 -2.44 -14.81
CA SER A 106 -30.98 -1.94 -13.49
C SER A 106 -29.83 -1.10 -12.97
N THR A 107 -30.11 0.08 -12.44
CA THR A 107 -29.11 0.95 -11.81
C THR A 107 -29.46 1.13 -10.34
N GLY A 108 -28.47 1.38 -9.49
CA GLY A 108 -28.75 1.63 -8.09
C GLY A 108 -27.57 2.18 -7.31
N HIS A 109 -27.86 2.52 -6.06
CA HIS A 109 -26.90 3.01 -5.10
C HIS A 109 -27.20 2.41 -3.74
N PHE A 110 -26.20 1.81 -3.10
CA PHE A 110 -26.31 1.19 -1.79
C PHE A 110 -25.21 1.69 -0.86
N THR A 111 -25.52 1.79 0.42
CA THR A 111 -24.52 1.88 1.49
C THR A 111 -24.56 0.54 2.23
N ILE A 112 -23.42 -0.14 2.33
CA ILE A 112 -23.28 -1.51 2.86
C ILE A 112 -22.29 -1.48 4.03
N THR A 113 -22.67 -2.00 5.19
CA THR A 113 -21.84 -1.99 6.41
C THR A 113 -21.00 -3.26 6.52
N ALA A 114 -19.93 -3.21 7.32
CA ALA A 114 -19.11 -4.39 7.65
C ALA A 114 -19.96 -5.54 8.22
N ASP A 115 -20.95 -5.22 9.07
CA ASP A 115 -21.81 -6.21 9.72
C ASP A 115 -22.96 -6.74 8.84
N GLY A 116 -22.93 -6.50 7.52
CA GLY A 116 -23.93 -7.04 6.59
C GLY A 116 -25.29 -6.33 6.63
N TYR A 117 -25.35 -5.06 7.04
CA TYR A 117 -26.52 -4.21 6.84
C TYR A 117 -26.36 -3.43 5.54
N ALA A 118 -27.46 -3.22 4.81
CA ALA A 118 -27.44 -2.37 3.62
C ALA A 118 -28.71 -1.54 3.48
N THR A 119 -28.57 -0.35 2.92
CA THR A 119 -29.71 0.45 2.46
C THR A 119 -29.41 1.11 1.13
N GLY A 120 -30.42 1.20 0.27
CA GLY A 120 -30.20 1.77 -1.06
C GLY A 120 -31.45 1.92 -1.90
N THR A 121 -31.25 2.42 -3.10
CA THR A 121 -32.29 2.51 -4.13
C THR A 121 -31.86 1.77 -5.38
N VAL A 122 -32.83 1.16 -6.05
CA VAL A 122 -32.65 0.49 -7.33
C VAL A 122 -33.72 0.97 -8.31
N ALA A 123 -33.33 1.20 -9.55
CA ALA A 123 -34.20 1.57 -10.66
C ALA A 123 -33.98 0.59 -11.81
N ASP A 124 -35.04 -0.11 -12.20
CA ASP A 124 -35.06 -0.98 -13.36
C ASP A 124 -35.66 -0.20 -14.53
N THR A 125 -34.94 -0.15 -15.66
CA THR A 125 -35.35 0.58 -16.87
C THR A 125 -36.77 0.22 -17.33
N TYR A 126 -37.24 -0.99 -17.04
CA TYR A 126 -38.56 -1.47 -17.44
C TYR A 126 -39.50 -1.80 -16.27
N ALA A 127 -39.03 -1.68 -15.02
CA ALA A 127 -39.78 -2.12 -13.85
C ALA A 127 -39.63 -1.16 -12.66
N GLY A 128 -39.72 0.15 -12.91
CA GLY A 128 -39.86 1.14 -11.84
C GLY A 128 -38.69 1.21 -10.87
N THR A 129 -38.97 1.73 -9.69
CA THR A 129 -37.99 2.06 -8.65
C THR A 129 -38.35 1.44 -7.30
N ALA A 130 -37.34 1.09 -6.51
CA ALA A 130 -37.52 0.61 -5.16
C ALA A 130 -36.42 1.09 -4.20
N THR A 131 -36.80 1.27 -2.94
CA THR A 131 -35.87 1.38 -1.82
C THR A 131 -35.74 0.03 -1.14
N VAL A 132 -34.51 -0.36 -0.79
CA VAL A 132 -34.18 -1.65 -0.19
C VAL A 132 -33.46 -1.42 1.13
N HIS A 133 -33.83 -2.22 2.13
CA HIS A 133 -33.12 -2.38 3.40
C HIS A 133 -32.80 -3.85 3.60
N THR A 134 -31.56 -4.17 3.93
CA THR A 134 -31.08 -5.53 4.17
C THR A 134 -30.38 -5.60 5.51
N THR A 135 -30.66 -6.67 6.24
CA THR A 135 -29.97 -7.11 7.46
C THR A 135 -29.45 -8.53 7.23
N PRO A 136 -28.55 -9.04 8.08
CA PRO A 136 -28.17 -10.46 8.05
C PRO A 136 -29.36 -11.43 8.20
N GLU A 137 -30.49 -10.98 8.76
CA GLU A 137 -31.70 -11.79 8.98
C GLU A 137 -32.74 -11.70 7.85
N GLY A 138 -32.52 -10.83 6.86
CA GLY A 138 -33.43 -10.67 5.72
C GLY A 138 -33.55 -9.23 5.21
N SER A 139 -34.43 -9.05 4.22
CA SER A 139 -34.61 -7.76 3.52
C SER A 139 -36.03 -7.21 3.63
N ALA A 140 -36.17 -5.90 3.48
CA ALA A 140 -37.42 -5.18 3.31
C ALA A 140 -37.33 -4.24 2.10
N VAL A 141 -38.35 -4.25 1.24
CA VAL A 141 -38.36 -3.47 -0.01
C VAL A 141 -39.62 -2.63 -0.12
N ARG A 142 -39.46 -1.38 -0.56
CA ARG A 142 -40.55 -0.47 -0.88
C ARG A 142 -40.42 -0.03 -2.33
N GLY A 143 -41.11 -0.75 -3.21
CA GLY A 143 -41.18 -0.45 -4.64
C GLY A 143 -42.44 0.32 -5.04
N ASP A 144 -42.36 1.02 -6.16
CA ASP A 144 -43.53 1.58 -6.85
C ASP A 144 -44.36 0.46 -7.54
N GLU A 145 -45.47 0.86 -8.19
CA GLU A 145 -46.35 -0.10 -8.86
C GLU A 145 -45.65 -0.84 -10.01
N ASP A 146 -44.75 -0.16 -10.73
CA ASP A 146 -44.03 -0.74 -11.87
C ASP A 146 -43.00 -1.78 -11.40
N TRP A 147 -42.32 -1.53 -10.28
CA TRP A 147 -41.44 -2.49 -9.61
C TRP A 147 -42.13 -3.77 -9.23
N TRP A 148 -43.28 -3.66 -8.58
CA TRP A 148 -44.06 -4.83 -8.20
C TRP A 148 -44.79 -5.46 -9.38
N SER A 149 -45.09 -4.73 -10.47
CA SER A 149 -45.75 -5.28 -11.64
C SER A 149 -44.96 -6.40 -12.30
N ARG A 150 -43.63 -6.38 -12.19
CA ARG A 150 -42.72 -7.43 -12.71
C ARG A 150 -42.50 -8.57 -11.72
N ARG A 151 -42.47 -8.28 -10.41
CA ARG A 151 -42.09 -9.24 -9.35
C ARG A 151 -43.28 -9.92 -8.68
N ALA A 152 -44.36 -9.17 -8.44
CA ALA A 152 -45.62 -9.65 -7.85
C ALA A 152 -46.84 -9.01 -8.57
N PRO A 153 -47.09 -9.35 -9.85
CA PRO A 153 -48.05 -8.63 -10.69
C PRO A 153 -49.48 -8.57 -10.12
N SER A 154 -49.90 -9.63 -9.43
CA SER A 154 -51.24 -9.73 -8.81
C SER A 154 -51.41 -8.85 -7.57
N GLN A 155 -50.31 -8.44 -6.95
CA GLN A 155 -50.28 -7.66 -5.70
C GLN A 155 -49.74 -6.26 -5.90
N ALA A 156 -49.21 -5.92 -7.09
CA ALA A 156 -48.52 -4.65 -7.35
C ALA A 156 -49.30 -3.41 -6.88
N GLY A 157 -50.58 -3.30 -7.23
CA GLY A 157 -51.42 -2.18 -6.77
C GLY A 157 -51.71 -2.17 -5.27
N MET A 158 -51.58 -3.32 -4.58
CA MET A 158 -51.78 -3.44 -3.13
C MET A 158 -50.53 -3.11 -2.33
N VAL A 159 -49.34 -3.49 -2.82
CA VAL A 159 -48.06 -3.36 -2.10
C VAL A 159 -47.20 -2.19 -2.57
N LYS A 160 -47.62 -1.46 -3.62
CA LYS A 160 -46.94 -0.23 -4.04
C LYS A 160 -46.77 0.73 -2.86
N ASP A 161 -45.58 1.32 -2.78
CA ASP A 161 -45.22 2.29 -1.74
C ASP A 161 -45.29 1.72 -0.30
N GLN A 162 -45.37 0.39 -0.12
CA GLN A 162 -45.38 -0.28 1.19
C GLN A 162 -44.08 -1.07 1.41
N TRP A 163 -43.64 -1.15 2.66
CA TRP A 163 -42.55 -2.04 3.06
C TRP A 163 -43.03 -3.49 3.02
N VAL A 164 -42.39 -4.24 2.17
CA VAL A 164 -42.64 -5.65 1.91
C VAL A 164 -41.45 -6.45 2.39
N ARG A 165 -41.67 -7.61 3.01
CA ARG A 165 -40.63 -8.62 3.20
C ARG A 165 -40.73 -9.64 2.06
N PRO A 166 -39.85 -9.55 1.05
CA PRO A 166 -39.76 -10.57 0.04
C PRO A 166 -39.34 -11.91 0.68
N ASP A 167 -39.87 -13.03 0.19
CA ASP A 167 -39.24 -14.33 0.41
C ASP A 167 -37.77 -14.26 -0.07
N ASP A 168 -36.85 -14.98 0.59
CA ASP A 168 -35.41 -14.90 0.33
C ASP A 168 -35.08 -14.93 -1.19
N GLY A 169 -34.24 -13.98 -1.64
CA GLY A 169 -33.78 -13.87 -3.04
C GLY A 169 -34.71 -13.17 -4.03
N THR A 170 -35.85 -12.60 -3.60
CA THR A 170 -36.87 -12.09 -4.55
C THR A 170 -36.83 -10.58 -4.83
N ALA A 171 -36.09 -9.80 -4.04
CA ALA A 171 -35.99 -8.35 -4.19
C ALA A 171 -34.89 -7.90 -5.15
N LEU A 172 -33.67 -8.33 -4.85
CA LEU A 172 -32.49 -8.09 -5.67
C LEU A 172 -31.94 -9.45 -6.11
N PRO A 173 -31.37 -9.50 -7.32
CA PRO A 173 -30.82 -10.74 -7.82
C PRO A 173 -29.43 -11.04 -7.18
N ILE A 174 -28.89 -10.15 -6.34
CA ILE A 174 -27.59 -10.28 -5.66
C ILE A 174 -27.80 -9.97 -4.18
N ASP A 175 -27.19 -10.75 -3.29
CA ASP A 175 -27.05 -10.37 -1.89
C ASP A 175 -25.89 -9.37 -1.73
N LEU A 176 -26.20 -8.09 -1.96
CA LEU A 176 -25.21 -7.02 -1.89
C LEU A 176 -24.55 -6.93 -0.50
N ALA A 177 -25.23 -7.33 0.56
CA ALA A 177 -24.71 -7.24 1.92
C ALA A 177 -23.67 -8.34 2.22
N ALA A 178 -23.88 -9.55 1.67
CA ALA A 178 -22.92 -10.64 1.82
C ALA A 178 -21.71 -10.48 0.90
N GLU A 179 -21.94 -10.12 -0.37
CA GLU A 179 -20.91 -10.17 -1.42
C GLU A 179 -20.07 -8.87 -1.51
N PHE A 180 -20.62 -7.74 -1.07
CA PHE A 180 -19.99 -6.42 -1.21
C PHE A 180 -19.86 -5.66 0.11
N ASN A 181 -19.85 -6.36 1.26
CA ASN A 181 -19.40 -5.73 2.50
C ASN A 181 -17.90 -5.35 2.40
N PRO A 182 -17.44 -4.37 3.20
CA PRO A 182 -16.07 -3.87 3.08
C PRO A 182 -14.97 -4.94 3.07
N THR A 183 -15.05 -5.97 3.93
CA THR A 183 -14.08 -7.07 4.00
C THR A 183 -14.12 -7.93 2.75
N ALA A 184 -15.29 -8.44 2.36
CA ALA A 184 -15.46 -9.28 1.17
C ALA A 184 -15.04 -8.54 -0.11
N LEU A 185 -15.38 -7.24 -0.21
CA LEU A 185 -14.96 -6.41 -1.33
C LEU A 185 -13.44 -6.22 -1.36
N ALA A 186 -12.79 -6.01 -0.21
CA ALA A 186 -11.35 -5.86 -0.13
C ALA A 186 -10.64 -7.16 -0.59
N GLU A 187 -11.08 -8.31 -0.07
CA GLU A 187 -10.59 -9.62 -0.50
C GLU A 187 -10.77 -9.83 -2.00
N PHE A 188 -11.95 -9.48 -2.53
CA PHE A 188 -12.23 -9.63 -3.96
C PHE A 188 -11.36 -8.74 -4.86
N ILE A 189 -11.11 -7.49 -4.45
CA ILE A 189 -10.20 -6.58 -5.15
C ILE A 189 -8.77 -7.12 -5.15
N ARG A 190 -8.32 -7.68 -4.01
CA ARG A 190 -6.99 -8.32 -3.90
C ARG A 190 -6.88 -9.54 -4.80
N ASP A 191 -7.88 -10.41 -4.79
CA ASP A 191 -7.91 -11.59 -5.65
C ASP A 191 -7.79 -11.24 -7.14
N ILE A 192 -8.52 -10.22 -7.61
CA ILE A 192 -8.38 -9.72 -8.99
C ILE A 192 -6.98 -9.11 -9.20
N GLY A 193 -6.48 -8.34 -8.24
CA GLY A 193 -5.15 -7.72 -8.30
C GLY A 193 -4.00 -8.72 -8.38
N ASP A 194 -4.08 -9.81 -7.60
CA ASP A 194 -3.01 -10.80 -7.43
C ASP A 194 -3.00 -11.85 -8.55
N HIS A 195 -4.18 -12.20 -9.07
CA HIS A 195 -4.31 -13.24 -10.09
C HIS A 195 -4.65 -12.72 -11.50
N GLY A 196 -5.05 -11.47 -11.63
CA GLY A 196 -5.54 -10.92 -12.87
C GLY A 196 -4.45 -10.53 -13.87
N SER A 197 -4.83 -10.53 -15.14
CA SER A 197 -3.99 -10.02 -16.22
C SER A 197 -4.30 -8.55 -16.48
N VAL A 198 -3.27 -7.70 -16.52
CA VAL A 198 -3.40 -6.30 -16.89
C VAL A 198 -3.86 -6.17 -18.35
N ASP A 199 -4.86 -5.32 -18.59
CA ASP A 199 -5.23 -4.87 -19.93
C ASP A 199 -4.33 -3.70 -20.35
N PRO A 200 -3.38 -3.92 -21.28
CA PRO A 200 -2.40 -2.91 -21.66
C PRO A 200 -3.01 -1.75 -22.47
N ASP A 201 -4.23 -1.90 -22.99
CA ASP A 201 -4.85 -0.88 -23.84
C ASP A 201 -5.54 0.22 -23.01
N LEU A 202 -5.81 -0.01 -21.72
CA LEU A 202 -6.44 0.96 -20.81
C LEU A 202 -5.40 1.65 -19.93
N THR A 203 -4.94 2.82 -20.37
CA THR A 203 -3.98 3.67 -19.64
C THR A 203 -4.63 4.82 -18.87
N ALA A 204 -5.90 5.10 -19.13
CA ALA A 204 -6.70 6.10 -18.42
C ALA A 204 -8.18 5.72 -18.37
N TYR A 205 -8.85 6.07 -17.28
CA TYR A 205 -10.28 5.90 -17.06
C TYR A 205 -10.90 7.25 -16.69
N GLN A 206 -11.83 7.75 -17.50
CA GLN A 206 -12.45 9.08 -17.33
C GLN A 206 -11.43 10.24 -17.20
N GLY A 207 -10.31 10.14 -17.92
CA GLY A 207 -9.23 11.14 -17.89
C GLY A 207 -8.30 11.02 -16.67
N VAL A 208 -8.54 10.06 -15.78
CA VAL A 208 -7.67 9.73 -14.66
C VAL A 208 -6.72 8.60 -15.10
N PRO A 209 -5.39 8.74 -14.93
CA PRO A 209 -4.45 7.66 -15.19
C PRO A 209 -4.85 6.40 -14.42
N ALA A 210 -4.99 5.28 -15.13
CA ALA A 210 -5.58 4.07 -14.57
C ALA A 210 -4.96 2.80 -15.14
N VAL A 211 -5.12 1.71 -14.40
CA VAL A 211 -4.78 0.34 -14.79
C VAL A 211 -6.04 -0.50 -14.70
N ALA A 212 -6.33 -1.27 -15.75
CA ALA A 212 -7.35 -2.30 -15.72
C ALA A 212 -6.72 -3.69 -15.53
N VAL A 213 -7.24 -4.46 -14.59
CA VAL A 213 -6.79 -5.82 -14.26
C VAL A 213 -7.98 -6.76 -14.42
N THR A 214 -7.84 -7.83 -15.20
CA THR A 214 -8.94 -8.76 -15.48
C THR A 214 -8.66 -10.15 -14.94
N TRP A 215 -9.58 -10.71 -14.14
CA TRP A 215 -9.52 -12.07 -13.60
C TRP A 215 -10.91 -12.73 -13.60
N GLU A 216 -11.01 -13.97 -14.09
CA GLU A 216 -12.27 -14.72 -14.23
C GLU A 216 -13.45 -13.94 -14.87
N GLY A 217 -13.13 -13.02 -15.79
CA GLY A 217 -14.11 -12.17 -16.47
C GLY A 217 -14.47 -10.89 -15.72
N TRP A 218 -14.01 -10.71 -14.48
CA TRP A 218 -14.06 -9.45 -13.75
C TRP A 218 -12.91 -8.54 -14.15
N THR A 219 -13.19 -7.27 -14.40
CA THR A 219 -12.26 -6.20 -14.68
C THR A 219 -12.31 -5.18 -13.54
N LEU A 220 -11.20 -5.08 -12.81
CA LEU A 220 -10.91 -4.03 -11.82
C LEU A 220 -10.17 -2.89 -12.51
N VAL A 221 -10.73 -1.68 -12.49
CA VAL A 221 -10.05 -0.46 -12.92
C VAL A 221 -9.67 0.35 -11.69
N ARG A 222 -8.37 0.62 -11.52
CA ARG A 222 -7.82 1.43 -10.42
C ARG A 222 -6.92 2.54 -10.92
N THR A 223 -6.70 3.59 -10.14
CA THR A 223 -5.74 4.64 -10.48
C THR A 223 -4.33 4.06 -10.59
N SER A 224 -3.54 4.54 -11.54
CA SER A 224 -2.12 4.18 -11.65
C SER A 224 -1.22 5.01 -10.73
N THR A 225 -1.76 6.09 -10.15
CA THR A 225 -1.09 6.91 -9.13
C THR A 225 -1.34 6.36 -7.73
N LEU A 226 -0.34 6.49 -6.86
CA LEU A 226 -0.48 6.16 -5.43
C LEU A 226 -1.04 7.34 -4.63
N PRO A 227 -1.93 7.11 -3.64
CA PRO A 227 -2.53 5.81 -3.30
C PRO A 227 -3.46 5.31 -4.42
N ALA A 228 -3.46 3.99 -4.67
CA ALA A 228 -4.31 3.40 -5.70
C ALA A 228 -5.78 3.44 -5.25
N GLU A 229 -6.65 4.03 -6.08
CA GLU A 229 -8.10 4.14 -5.83
C GLU A 229 -8.87 3.28 -6.84
N VAL A 230 -9.91 2.57 -6.39
CA VAL A 230 -10.79 1.81 -7.28
C VAL A 230 -11.73 2.77 -8.02
N LEU A 231 -11.67 2.75 -9.35
CA LEU A 231 -12.46 3.60 -10.23
C LEU A 231 -13.70 2.87 -10.78
N SER A 232 -13.57 1.57 -11.04
CA SER A 232 -14.67 0.70 -11.50
C SER A 232 -14.32 -0.76 -11.23
N LEU A 233 -15.33 -1.56 -10.98
CA LEU A 233 -15.27 -3.00 -10.82
C LEU A 233 -16.42 -3.59 -11.64
N SER A 234 -16.10 -4.28 -12.73
CA SER A 234 -17.12 -4.82 -13.64
C SER A 234 -16.90 -6.29 -13.92
N GLY A 235 -17.94 -7.08 -14.17
CA GLY A 235 -17.76 -8.49 -14.43
C GLY A 235 -19.05 -9.30 -14.55
N PRO A 236 -18.96 -10.57 -14.96
CA PRO A 236 -20.09 -11.45 -15.05
C PRO A 236 -20.60 -11.81 -13.65
N ILE A 237 -21.90 -11.75 -13.46
CA ILE A 237 -22.55 -12.41 -12.33
C ILE A 237 -23.11 -13.73 -12.86
N SER A 238 -22.52 -14.85 -12.41
CA SER A 238 -22.91 -16.20 -12.82
C SER A 238 -24.25 -16.58 -12.18
N ALA A 239 -25.06 -17.39 -12.87
CA ALA A 239 -26.36 -17.88 -12.39
C ALA A 239 -26.29 -18.56 -11.00
N ASP A 240 -25.11 -19.02 -10.59
CA ASP A 240 -24.84 -19.75 -9.35
C ASP A 240 -24.65 -18.82 -8.14
N LEU A 241 -24.31 -17.53 -8.38
CA LEU A 241 -24.40 -16.45 -7.38
C LEU A 241 -25.85 -15.98 -7.15
N PHE A 242 -26.80 -16.46 -7.95
CA PHE A 242 -28.23 -16.17 -7.78
C PHE A 242 -28.93 -17.35 -7.10
N GLN A 243 -29.49 -17.12 -5.92
CA GLN A 243 -30.80 -17.74 -5.64
C GLN A 243 -31.79 -17.01 -6.55
N THR A 244 -32.03 -17.59 -7.74
CA THR A 244 -32.80 -16.98 -8.84
C THR A 244 -33.89 -16.02 -8.36
N ALA A 245 -33.85 -14.80 -8.90
CA ALA A 245 -34.97 -13.86 -8.88
C ALA A 245 -36.27 -14.64 -9.03
N ALA A 246 -37.14 -14.51 -8.03
CA ALA A 246 -38.38 -15.25 -7.84
C ALA A 246 -38.89 -15.94 -9.13
N ALA A 247 -39.12 -17.26 -9.05
CA ALA A 247 -40.22 -17.80 -9.83
C ALA A 247 -41.43 -16.84 -9.62
N PRO A 248 -42.27 -16.52 -10.63
CA PRO A 248 -43.32 -15.47 -10.56
C PRO A 248 -44.45 -15.66 -9.50
N HIS A 249 -44.17 -16.28 -8.36
CA HIS A 249 -45.08 -16.81 -7.36
C HIS A 249 -44.54 -16.67 -5.92
N SER A 250 -43.55 -15.82 -5.63
CA SER A 250 -43.16 -15.53 -4.25
C SER A 250 -44.32 -14.88 -3.51
N THR A 251 -44.67 -15.42 -2.35
CA THR A 251 -45.72 -14.85 -1.51
C THR A 251 -45.16 -13.62 -0.84
N VAL A 252 -45.62 -12.46 -1.29
CA VAL A 252 -45.19 -11.20 -0.68
C VAL A 252 -45.99 -10.98 0.60
N GLU A 253 -45.31 -10.96 1.75
CA GLU A 253 -45.93 -10.59 3.04
C GLU A 253 -45.57 -9.14 3.38
N ALA A 254 -46.60 -8.33 3.67
CA ALA A 254 -46.37 -6.96 4.13
C ALA A 254 -45.66 -7.00 5.50
N ALA A 255 -44.55 -6.26 5.64
CA ALA A 255 -43.91 -6.07 6.95
C ALA A 255 -44.94 -5.44 7.91
N PRO A 256 -44.93 -5.79 9.20
CA PRO A 256 -46.14 -6.08 9.99
C PRO A 256 -47.24 -5.01 9.87
N ALA A 257 -48.16 -5.25 8.94
CA ALA A 257 -49.52 -4.74 8.95
C ALA A 257 -50.44 -5.85 8.46
N VAL A 258 -50.89 -6.69 9.41
CA VAL A 258 -52.00 -7.67 9.35
C VAL A 258 -52.55 -7.94 7.93
N TRP A 259 -52.08 -9.02 7.28
CA TRP A 259 -52.70 -9.56 6.06
C TRP A 259 -53.44 -10.86 6.39
N ASP A 260 -54.74 -10.93 6.08
CA ASP A 260 -55.60 -12.12 6.26
C ASP A 260 -55.66 -12.88 4.92
N GLY A 261 -55.14 -14.12 4.91
CA GLY A 261 -54.66 -14.83 3.71
C GLY A 261 -55.69 -15.24 2.65
N GLY A 262 -55.19 -15.40 1.42
CA GLY A 262 -55.91 -16.03 0.31
C GLY A 262 -54.93 -16.59 -0.74
N ASP A 263 -54.89 -17.91 -0.88
CA ASP A 263 -54.06 -18.64 -1.85
C ASP A 263 -54.52 -18.41 -3.30
N VAL A 264 -53.58 -18.20 -4.23
CA VAL A 264 -53.84 -18.17 -5.67
C VAL A 264 -52.85 -19.08 -6.40
N ALA A 265 -53.37 -19.94 -7.30
CA ALA A 265 -52.60 -20.96 -7.99
C ALA A 265 -52.35 -20.69 -9.49
N ALA A 266 -51.13 -21.07 -9.93
CA ALA A 266 -50.68 -21.60 -11.23
C ALA A 266 -50.36 -20.67 -12.43
N GLY A 267 -49.06 -20.61 -12.83
CA GLY A 267 -48.53 -21.29 -14.03
C GLY A 267 -48.00 -20.44 -15.22
N HIS A 268 -46.67 -20.45 -15.48
CA HIS A 268 -45.97 -20.53 -16.80
C HIS A 268 -44.41 -20.51 -16.65
N ALA A 269 -43.67 -20.91 -17.70
CA ALA A 269 -42.28 -21.39 -17.67
C ALA A 269 -41.16 -20.34 -17.90
N GLN A 270 -40.01 -20.50 -17.23
CA GLN A 270 -38.74 -19.79 -17.50
C GLN A 270 -37.82 -20.62 -18.43
N ASN A 271 -37.21 -19.97 -19.42
CA ASN A 271 -36.09 -20.51 -20.21
C ASN A 271 -35.23 -19.32 -20.69
N GLY A 272 -34.07 -19.12 -20.07
CA GLY A 272 -33.08 -18.12 -20.50
C GLY A 272 -31.87 -18.08 -19.57
N GLY A 273 -31.02 -19.12 -19.61
CA GLY A 273 -29.78 -19.19 -18.83
C GLY A 273 -28.64 -18.38 -19.45
N GLY A 274 -28.74 -17.05 -19.41
CA GLY A 274 -27.63 -16.16 -19.77
C GLY A 274 -27.01 -15.49 -18.55
N VAL A 275 -25.74 -15.11 -18.67
CA VAL A 275 -24.95 -14.42 -17.64
C VAL A 275 -25.20 -12.91 -17.74
N GLY A 276 -25.52 -12.25 -16.63
CA GLY A 276 -25.62 -10.79 -16.55
C GLY A 276 -24.25 -10.15 -16.27
N VAL A 277 -24.12 -8.85 -16.52
CA VAL A 277 -22.88 -8.08 -16.26
C VAL A 277 -23.17 -7.00 -15.23
N LEU A 278 -22.35 -6.92 -14.19
CA LEU A 278 -22.32 -5.82 -13.23
C LEU A 278 -21.22 -4.83 -13.61
N ASP A 279 -21.48 -3.54 -13.47
CA ASP A 279 -20.48 -2.48 -13.38
C ASP A 279 -20.74 -1.70 -12.10
N ALA A 280 -19.78 -1.72 -11.18
CA ALA A 280 -19.88 -1.17 -9.84
C ALA A 280 -18.75 -0.17 -9.56
N ARG A 281 -19.04 0.82 -8.71
CA ARG A 281 -18.11 1.86 -8.28
C ARG A 281 -18.12 1.97 -6.75
N PRO A 282 -17.29 1.18 -6.06
CA PRO A 282 -17.23 1.22 -4.60
C PRO A 282 -16.40 2.41 -4.11
N VAL A 283 -16.87 3.06 -3.05
CA VAL A 283 -16.15 4.12 -2.33
C VAL A 283 -16.39 3.94 -0.82
N PRO A 284 -15.39 4.13 0.05
CA PRO A 284 -15.63 4.11 1.50
C PRO A 284 -16.68 5.15 1.91
N ALA A 285 -17.69 4.71 2.67
CA ALA A 285 -18.75 5.59 3.13
C ALA A 285 -18.24 6.57 4.20
N PRO A 286 -18.87 7.75 4.37
CA PRO A 286 -18.47 8.70 5.40
C PRO A 286 -18.62 8.12 6.83
N PRO A 287 -17.80 8.54 7.80
CA PRO A 287 -17.89 8.06 9.19
C PRO A 287 -19.29 8.20 9.78
N GLY A 288 -19.75 7.16 10.48
CA GLY A 288 -21.10 7.11 11.06
C GLY A 288 -22.20 6.69 10.09
N ALA A 289 -21.89 6.46 8.80
CA ALA A 289 -22.83 5.85 7.86
C ALA A 289 -23.27 4.46 8.34
N ALA A 290 -22.35 3.64 8.85
CA ALA A 290 -22.67 2.29 9.34
C ALA A 290 -23.77 2.30 10.42
N THR A 291 -23.60 3.11 11.46
CA THR A 291 -24.59 3.25 12.54
C THR A 291 -25.94 3.75 12.02
N ALA A 292 -25.93 4.70 11.07
CA ALA A 292 -27.17 5.22 10.48
C ALA A 292 -27.92 4.14 9.67
N VAL A 293 -27.18 3.35 8.87
CA VAL A 293 -27.74 2.24 8.08
C VAL A 293 -28.29 1.16 9.01
N GLU A 294 -27.55 0.77 10.04
CA GLU A 294 -27.98 -0.24 11.03
C GLU A 294 -29.28 0.20 11.74
N GLU A 295 -29.31 1.43 12.27
CA GLU A 295 -30.46 1.98 12.99
C GLU A 295 -31.70 2.08 12.09
N GLN A 296 -31.53 2.61 10.88
CA GLN A 296 -32.62 2.79 9.92
C GLN A 296 -33.17 1.43 9.47
N THR A 297 -32.29 0.52 9.08
CA THR A 297 -32.66 -0.79 8.55
C THR A 297 -33.35 -1.64 9.63
N THR A 298 -32.84 -1.62 10.86
CA THR A 298 -33.47 -2.28 12.01
C THR A 298 -34.85 -1.70 12.32
N LYS A 299 -35.04 -0.38 12.27
CA LYS A 299 -36.36 0.24 12.45
C LYS A 299 -37.34 -0.17 11.36
N THR A 300 -36.91 -0.17 10.10
CA THR A 300 -37.74 -0.57 8.95
C THR A 300 -38.19 -2.01 9.09
N LEU A 301 -37.28 -2.96 9.34
CA LEU A 301 -37.64 -4.36 9.50
C LEU A 301 -38.55 -4.58 10.71
N ASN A 302 -38.33 -3.88 11.82
CA ASN A 302 -39.18 -4.00 13.02
C ASN A 302 -40.56 -3.31 12.88
N GLY A 303 -40.88 -2.71 11.72
CA GLY A 303 -42.12 -1.96 11.51
C GLY A 303 -42.20 -0.69 12.36
N GLN A 304 -41.05 -0.18 12.83
CA GLN A 304 -40.91 0.99 13.68
C GLN A 304 -40.67 2.28 12.89
N ASP A 305 -40.55 2.18 11.56
CA ASP A 305 -40.47 3.33 10.67
C ASP A 305 -41.86 3.63 10.04
N PRO A 306 -42.68 4.51 10.65
CA PRO A 306 -43.97 4.91 10.11
C PRO A 306 -43.85 6.00 9.01
N ALA A 307 -42.65 6.43 8.62
CA ALA A 307 -42.46 7.56 7.72
C ALA A 307 -42.70 7.20 6.24
N ALA A 308 -43.99 7.19 5.90
CA ALA A 308 -44.50 7.59 4.58
C ALA A 308 -44.55 9.13 4.43
N ASP A 309 -43.53 9.86 4.91
CA ASP A 309 -43.42 11.29 4.65
C ASP A 309 -42.58 11.50 3.37
N ALA A 310 -43.23 12.16 2.42
CA ALA A 310 -42.95 12.23 1.00
C ALA A 310 -41.71 13.04 0.57
N ASP A 311 -40.69 13.16 1.43
CA ASP A 311 -39.42 13.83 1.12
C ASP A 311 -38.31 12.78 0.92
N ALA A 312 -38.51 11.87 -0.04
CA ALA A 312 -37.38 11.13 -0.60
C ALA A 312 -36.42 12.13 -1.28
N PRO A 313 -35.09 12.00 -1.12
CA PRO A 313 -34.13 12.84 -1.83
C PRO A 313 -34.44 12.76 -3.32
N SER A 314 -34.73 13.93 -3.91
CA SER A 314 -35.23 14.04 -5.26
C SER A 314 -34.15 13.69 -6.28
N ALA A 315 -34.44 12.68 -7.10
CA ALA A 315 -33.78 12.25 -8.33
C ALA A 315 -32.32 11.73 -8.21
N PRO A 316 -32.00 10.54 -8.77
CA PRO A 316 -30.61 10.18 -9.01
C PRO A 316 -29.98 11.23 -9.93
N ALA A 317 -28.75 11.65 -9.61
CA ALA A 317 -27.97 12.49 -10.50
C ALA A 317 -27.98 11.87 -11.90
N GLU A 318 -28.23 12.70 -12.93
CA GLU A 318 -28.21 12.30 -14.33
C GLU A 318 -26.84 11.68 -14.64
N VAL A 319 -26.78 10.34 -14.74
CA VAL A 319 -25.54 9.61 -15.02
C VAL A 319 -25.22 9.80 -16.50
N GLU A 320 -24.11 10.49 -16.78
CA GLU A 320 -23.58 10.63 -18.14
C GLU A 320 -23.31 9.23 -18.74
N PRO A 321 -23.72 8.97 -20.00
CA PRO A 321 -23.42 7.71 -20.66
C PRO A 321 -21.91 7.52 -20.80
N LEU A 322 -21.44 6.28 -20.60
CA LEU A 322 -20.03 5.93 -20.65
C LEU A 322 -19.41 6.18 -22.05
N PRO A 323 -18.18 6.72 -22.12
CA PRO A 323 -17.45 6.92 -23.38
C PRO A 323 -17.08 5.58 -24.05
N THR A 324 -16.88 5.62 -25.38
CA THR A 324 -16.58 4.45 -26.23
C THR A 324 -15.07 4.24 -26.38
N VAL A 325 -14.59 3.02 -26.67
CA VAL A 325 -13.15 2.66 -26.81
C VAL A 325 -12.36 3.61 -27.75
N GLU A 326 -13.00 4.22 -28.75
CA GLU A 326 -12.38 5.23 -29.63
C GLU A 326 -12.08 6.58 -28.92
N ASP A 327 -12.72 6.86 -27.79
CA ASP A 327 -12.49 8.03 -26.94
C ASP A 327 -11.24 7.87 -26.02
N PHE A 328 -10.57 6.70 -26.02
CA PHE A 328 -9.51 6.32 -25.07
C PHE A 328 -8.07 6.34 -25.63
N LEU A 329 -7.86 6.54 -26.94
CA LEU A 329 -6.50 6.76 -27.46
C LEU A 329 -6.11 8.21 -27.16
N ALA A 330 -5.24 8.40 -26.16
CA ALA A 330 -4.70 9.71 -25.83
C ALA A 330 -4.14 10.37 -27.10
N SER A 331 -4.77 11.47 -27.50
CA SER A 331 -4.47 12.14 -28.75
C SER A 331 -3.28 13.08 -28.51
N PHE A 332 -2.11 12.77 -29.08
CA PHE A 332 -0.91 13.58 -28.92
C PHE A 332 -0.55 14.32 -30.22
N PRO A 333 -0.11 15.59 -30.16
CA PRO A 333 0.44 16.25 -31.33
C PRO A 333 1.82 15.68 -31.66
N GLU A 334 2.17 15.65 -32.95
CA GLU A 334 3.51 15.30 -33.44
C GLU A 334 3.90 16.35 -34.48
N PHE A 335 4.92 17.15 -34.22
CA PHE A 335 5.27 18.27 -35.08
C PHE A 335 6.48 17.98 -35.96
N SER A 336 6.38 18.38 -37.22
CA SER A 336 7.51 18.42 -38.15
C SER A 336 7.60 19.79 -38.82
N ALA A 337 8.83 20.26 -39.08
CA ALA A 337 9.07 21.53 -39.77
C ALA A 337 9.58 21.31 -41.20
N GLY A 338 8.93 21.99 -42.15
CA GLY A 338 9.43 22.22 -43.50
C GLY A 338 9.99 23.64 -43.63
N ILE A 339 11.23 23.77 -44.07
CA ILE A 339 11.85 25.08 -44.30
C ILE A 339 11.52 25.59 -45.71
N ASN A 340 10.89 26.76 -45.78
CA ASN A 340 10.61 27.47 -47.02
C ASN A 340 11.69 28.54 -47.27
N ALA A 341 12.84 28.10 -47.78
CA ALA A 341 13.97 28.97 -48.11
C ALA A 341 14.39 28.75 -49.58
N PRO A 342 13.78 29.46 -50.55
CA PRO A 342 14.15 29.31 -51.95
C PRO A 342 15.58 29.79 -52.20
N TYR A 343 16.24 29.21 -53.21
CA TYR A 343 17.47 29.79 -53.76
C TYR A 343 17.23 31.25 -54.15
N CYS A 344 17.96 32.17 -53.51
CA CYS A 344 17.84 33.60 -53.73
C CYS A 344 19.03 34.12 -54.53
N THR A 345 18.75 34.93 -55.55
CA THR A 345 19.76 35.66 -56.34
C THR A 345 19.72 37.17 -56.07
N THR A 346 18.79 37.61 -55.21
CA THR A 346 18.60 39.00 -54.78
C THR A 346 19.51 39.36 -53.61
N PRO A 347 19.74 40.67 -53.34
CA PRO A 347 20.53 41.12 -52.18
C PRO A 347 19.95 40.69 -50.82
N THR A 348 18.68 40.31 -50.80
CA THR A 348 17.98 39.78 -49.63
C THR A 348 17.33 38.45 -49.96
N CYS A 349 17.29 37.54 -49.00
CA CYS A 349 16.65 36.23 -49.09
C CYS A 349 15.46 36.17 -48.14
N SER A 350 14.44 35.40 -48.50
CA SER A 350 13.25 35.18 -47.66
C SER A 350 13.31 33.78 -47.04
N VAL A 351 13.01 33.69 -45.75
CA VAL A 351 12.92 32.43 -45.01
C VAL A 351 11.62 32.41 -44.22
N SER A 352 10.87 31.31 -44.32
CA SER A 352 9.80 30.95 -43.40
C SER A 352 9.86 29.46 -43.09
N ALA A 353 9.16 29.02 -42.05
CA ALA A 353 9.01 27.61 -41.70
C ALA A 353 7.53 27.24 -41.67
N THR A 354 7.17 26.11 -42.25
CA THR A 354 5.84 25.49 -42.14
C THR A 354 5.93 24.36 -41.14
N VAL A 355 5.14 24.42 -40.07
CA VAL A 355 4.97 23.33 -39.10
C VAL A 355 3.73 22.53 -39.46
N THR A 356 3.88 21.21 -39.52
CA THR A 356 2.79 20.26 -39.77
C THR A 356 2.60 19.39 -38.53
N ASN A 357 1.36 19.21 -38.09
CA ASN A 357 1.00 18.27 -37.04
C ASN A 357 0.60 16.93 -37.67
N SER A 358 1.45 15.91 -37.58
CA SER A 358 1.14 14.53 -38.00
C SER A 358 0.51 13.68 -36.90
N GLY A 359 0.44 14.21 -35.68
CA GLY A 359 -0.11 13.51 -34.53
C GLY A 359 -1.63 13.36 -34.57
N THR A 360 -2.16 12.64 -33.59
CA THR A 360 -3.59 12.37 -33.45
C THR A 360 -4.33 13.45 -32.66
N GLY A 361 -3.62 14.26 -31.86
CA GLY A 361 -4.17 15.35 -31.06
C GLY A 361 -3.85 16.75 -31.60
N PRO A 362 -4.69 17.76 -31.31
CA PRO A 362 -4.32 19.15 -31.56
C PRO A 362 -3.17 19.56 -30.61
N GLY A 363 -2.31 20.49 -31.05
CA GLY A 363 -1.27 21.03 -30.20
C GLY A 363 -0.92 22.46 -30.55
N THR A 364 -0.39 23.21 -29.60
CA THR A 364 0.14 24.56 -29.83
C THR A 364 1.60 24.48 -30.25
N ALA A 365 2.00 25.28 -31.25
CA ALA A 365 3.38 25.31 -31.72
C ALA A 365 3.97 26.72 -31.60
N GLU A 366 5.12 26.84 -30.95
CA GLU A 366 6.00 27.99 -30.94
C GLU A 366 7.26 27.67 -31.74
N VAL A 367 7.56 28.49 -32.75
CA VAL A 367 8.67 28.22 -33.66
C VAL A 367 9.77 29.23 -33.46
N THR A 368 10.95 28.75 -33.06
CA THR A 368 12.18 29.55 -33.00
C THR A 368 12.97 29.33 -34.28
N THR A 369 13.09 30.37 -35.11
CA THR A 369 13.86 30.34 -36.37
C THR A 369 15.13 31.18 -36.22
N SER A 370 16.27 30.65 -36.66
CA SER A 370 17.51 31.42 -36.80
C SER A 370 18.22 31.10 -38.12
N VAL A 371 19.02 32.05 -38.62
CA VAL A 371 19.79 31.88 -39.86
C VAL A 371 21.22 32.33 -39.65
N ILE A 372 22.17 31.41 -39.86
CA ILE A 372 23.59 31.68 -39.70
C ILE A 372 24.27 31.68 -41.08
N PRO A 373 24.87 32.81 -41.52
CA PRO A 373 24.79 34.16 -40.94
C PRO A 373 23.50 34.89 -41.34
N GLY A 374 23.02 35.83 -40.52
CA GLY A 374 22.09 36.87 -40.96
C GLY A 374 20.81 37.08 -40.16
N LEU A 375 20.39 36.14 -39.31
CA LEU A 375 19.20 36.28 -38.46
C LEU A 375 19.45 35.68 -37.07
N SER A 376 19.46 36.52 -36.04
CA SER A 376 19.39 36.08 -34.64
C SER A 376 18.10 35.30 -34.39
N PRO A 377 18.05 34.39 -33.41
CA PRO A 377 16.84 33.62 -33.09
C PRO A 377 15.61 34.52 -32.91
N VAL A 378 14.52 34.17 -33.60
CA VAL A 378 13.21 34.82 -33.50
C VAL A 378 12.16 33.76 -33.24
N THR A 379 11.41 33.91 -32.16
CA THR A 379 10.30 33.02 -31.77
C THR A 379 8.95 33.58 -32.22
N GLU A 380 8.10 32.72 -32.78
CA GLU A 380 6.76 33.07 -33.25
C GLU A 380 5.76 31.96 -32.86
N THR A 381 4.68 32.33 -32.16
CA THR A 381 3.59 31.41 -31.79
C THR A 381 2.63 31.24 -32.97
N LEU A 382 2.46 30.01 -33.44
CA LEU A 382 1.57 29.65 -34.55
C LEU A 382 0.13 29.33 -34.10
N GLY A 383 -0.10 29.24 -32.79
CA GLY A 383 -1.38 28.85 -32.22
C GLY A 383 -1.63 27.33 -32.31
N PRO A 384 -2.87 26.87 -32.07
CA PRO A 384 -3.22 25.47 -32.16
C PRO A 384 -3.26 24.98 -33.61
N ILE A 385 -2.61 23.85 -33.88
CA ILE A 385 -2.60 23.16 -35.17
C ILE A 385 -3.31 21.82 -34.99
N ALA A 386 -4.44 21.65 -35.68
CA ALA A 386 -5.22 20.41 -35.66
C ALA A 386 -4.44 19.23 -36.26
N PRO A 387 -4.79 17.96 -35.95
CA PRO A 387 -4.26 16.77 -36.61
C PRO A 387 -4.32 16.87 -38.15
N GLY A 388 -3.20 16.58 -38.82
CA GLY A 388 -3.02 16.75 -40.27
C GLY A 388 -2.97 18.21 -40.76
N GLY A 389 -3.11 19.17 -39.86
CA GLY A 389 -3.04 20.60 -40.13
C GLY A 389 -1.60 21.11 -40.27
N SER A 390 -1.46 22.30 -40.86
CA SER A 390 -0.18 23.00 -40.93
C SER A 390 -0.34 24.50 -40.74
N ALA A 391 0.67 25.14 -40.16
CA ALA A 391 0.76 26.59 -39.98
C ALA A 391 2.15 27.07 -40.41
N THR A 392 2.26 28.30 -40.90
CA THR A 392 3.53 28.85 -41.44
C THR A 392 3.90 30.13 -40.72
N THR A 393 5.16 30.26 -40.31
CA THR A 393 5.70 31.48 -39.71
C THR A 393 5.67 32.63 -40.71
N SER A 394 5.62 33.87 -40.22
CA SER A 394 5.79 35.04 -41.07
C SER A 394 7.14 35.03 -41.79
N THR A 395 7.13 35.40 -43.07
CA THR A 395 8.33 35.43 -43.91
C THR A 395 9.32 36.48 -43.39
N LYS A 396 10.50 36.03 -42.96
CA LYS A 396 11.61 36.90 -42.54
C LYS A 396 12.52 37.18 -43.73
N THR A 397 13.03 38.42 -43.80
CA THR A 397 13.97 38.84 -44.84
C THR A 397 15.37 38.94 -44.23
N ILE A 398 16.34 38.24 -44.81
CA ILE A 398 17.74 38.24 -44.38
C ILE A 398 18.64 38.80 -45.50
N PRO A 399 19.82 39.37 -45.18
CA PRO A 399 20.82 39.67 -46.20
C PRO A 399 21.27 38.41 -46.93
N ASN A 400 21.55 38.51 -48.23
CA ASN A 400 22.12 37.40 -48.98
C ASN A 400 23.54 37.09 -48.45
N PRO A 401 23.81 35.87 -47.96
CA PRO A 401 25.10 35.50 -47.39
C PRO A 401 26.22 35.36 -48.45
N ALA A 402 25.87 35.33 -49.75
CA ALA A 402 26.85 35.25 -50.82
C ALA A 402 27.76 36.49 -50.82
N PRO A 403 29.10 36.31 -50.88
CA PRO A 403 30.02 37.44 -51.03
C PRO A 403 29.65 38.27 -52.25
N THR A 404 29.79 39.60 -52.19
CA THR A 404 29.51 40.45 -53.36
C THR A 404 30.41 40.03 -54.54
N PRO A 405 29.85 39.59 -55.68
CA PRO A 405 30.65 39.13 -56.80
C PRO A 405 31.37 40.31 -57.47
N SER A 406 32.57 40.05 -58.01
CA SER A 406 33.21 40.98 -58.93
C SER A 406 32.41 41.08 -60.24
N PRO A 407 32.49 42.19 -61.00
CA PRO A 407 31.77 42.34 -62.26
C PRO A 407 32.00 41.15 -63.20
N GLY A 408 30.92 40.46 -63.60
CA GLY A 408 30.97 39.29 -64.47
C GLY A 408 31.20 37.94 -63.77
N GLN A 409 31.24 37.89 -62.45
CA GLN A 409 31.34 36.64 -61.67
C GLN A 409 30.03 36.29 -60.95
N THR A 410 29.86 35.00 -60.65
CA THR A 410 28.81 34.48 -59.76
C THR A 410 29.49 33.92 -58.52
N THR A 411 29.03 34.34 -57.34
CA THR A 411 29.44 33.80 -56.05
C THR A 411 28.28 33.02 -55.44
N THR A 412 28.59 31.96 -54.70
CA THR A 412 27.62 31.21 -53.92
C THR A 412 27.95 31.34 -52.45
N GLY A 413 26.92 31.39 -51.61
CA GLY A 413 27.03 31.35 -50.16
C GLY A 413 26.02 30.34 -49.62
N THR A 414 26.36 29.68 -48.53
CA THR A 414 25.44 28.81 -47.79
C THR A 414 25.05 29.51 -46.50
N ALA A 415 23.76 29.44 -46.17
CA ALA A 415 23.25 29.79 -44.85
C ALA A 415 22.64 28.55 -44.23
N GLN A 416 22.87 28.37 -42.93
CA GLN A 416 22.20 27.33 -42.15
C GLN A 416 20.95 27.95 -41.53
N VAL A 417 19.80 27.35 -41.84
CA VAL A 417 18.51 27.71 -41.22
C VAL A 417 18.23 26.67 -40.15
N LEU A 418 18.09 27.12 -38.91
CA LEU A 418 17.74 26.29 -37.76
C LEU A 418 16.30 26.62 -37.38
N VAL A 419 15.47 25.58 -37.26
CA VAL A 419 14.08 25.68 -36.82
C VAL A 419 13.92 24.76 -35.63
N GLN A 420 13.45 25.31 -34.51
CA GLN A 420 13.08 24.57 -33.30
C GLN A 420 11.59 24.76 -33.06
N ILE A 421 10.88 23.69 -32.74
CA ILE A 421 9.43 23.71 -32.50
C ILE A 421 9.18 23.39 -31.03
N TYR A 422 8.68 24.33 -30.24
CA TYR A 422 8.21 24.03 -28.90
C TYR A 422 6.69 23.84 -28.92
N SER A 423 6.21 22.83 -28.19
CA SER A 423 4.79 22.64 -27.89
C SER A 423 4.66 22.41 -26.40
N ARG A 424 3.75 23.14 -25.75
CA ARG A 424 3.49 22.95 -24.32
C ARG A 424 2.99 21.53 -24.04
N GLU A 425 2.18 21.00 -24.95
CA GLU A 425 1.61 19.67 -24.88
C GLU A 425 2.66 18.56 -24.98
N ILE A 426 3.87 18.86 -25.45
CA ILE A 426 4.99 17.90 -25.56
C ILE A 426 6.09 18.24 -24.54
N GLY A 427 6.60 19.47 -24.56
CA GLY A 427 7.80 19.88 -23.84
C GLY A 427 7.59 20.41 -22.42
N GLY A 428 6.37 20.36 -21.88
CA GLY A 428 6.07 20.80 -20.51
C GLY A 428 5.73 22.29 -20.41
N THR A 429 5.98 22.90 -19.25
CA THR A 429 5.59 24.30 -18.98
C THR A 429 6.71 25.32 -19.27
N SER A 430 7.95 24.86 -19.45
CA SER A 430 9.14 25.72 -19.54
C SER A 430 9.80 25.69 -20.93
N PRO A 431 9.43 26.59 -21.87
CA PRO A 431 10.00 26.62 -23.22
C PRO A 431 11.51 26.87 -23.23
N ASP A 432 12.01 27.71 -22.32
CA ASP A 432 13.44 28.04 -22.26
C ASP A 432 14.28 26.82 -21.83
N ARG A 433 13.79 26.04 -20.85
CA ARG A 433 14.45 24.80 -20.41
C ARG A 433 14.42 23.75 -21.51
N TYR A 434 13.26 23.49 -22.10
CA TYR A 434 13.13 22.56 -23.21
C TYR A 434 14.06 22.92 -24.39
N ASN A 435 14.09 24.19 -24.81
CA ASN A 435 14.97 24.64 -25.89
C ASN A 435 16.45 24.53 -25.52
N SER A 436 16.80 24.80 -24.26
CA SER A 436 18.15 24.59 -23.75
C SER A 436 18.53 23.11 -23.82
N LEU A 437 17.62 22.19 -23.47
CA LEU A 437 17.85 20.75 -23.54
C LEU A 437 18.06 20.30 -24.99
N VAL A 438 17.21 20.73 -25.92
CA VAL A 438 17.39 20.45 -27.36
C VAL A 438 18.78 20.90 -27.83
N ASN A 439 19.26 22.06 -27.39
CA ASN A 439 20.60 22.53 -27.74
C ASN A 439 21.72 21.66 -27.14
N LYS A 440 21.60 21.25 -25.86
CA LYS A 440 22.57 20.36 -25.20
C LYS A 440 22.61 18.97 -25.86
N LEU A 441 21.47 18.47 -26.33
CA LEU A 441 21.36 17.20 -27.07
C LEU A 441 21.96 17.27 -28.49
N GLY A 442 22.45 18.42 -28.96
CA GLY A 442 23.01 18.55 -30.31
C GLY A 442 22.07 19.21 -31.33
N GLY A 443 21.00 19.87 -30.86
CA GLY A 443 20.16 20.76 -31.65
C GLY A 443 18.93 20.10 -32.27
N PRO A 444 18.31 20.75 -33.28
CA PRO A 444 17.02 20.33 -33.86
C PRO A 444 16.99 18.91 -34.44
N ALA A 445 18.14 18.30 -34.72
CA ALA A 445 18.20 16.93 -35.23
C ALA A 445 17.80 15.87 -34.18
N LYS A 446 17.97 16.17 -32.89
CA LYS A 446 17.57 15.28 -31.78
C LYS A 446 16.18 15.60 -31.22
N GLN A 447 15.60 16.73 -31.60
CA GLN A 447 14.29 17.15 -31.15
C GLN A 447 13.19 16.09 -31.37
N PRO A 448 13.08 15.41 -32.53
CA PRO A 448 12.02 14.41 -32.72
C PRO A 448 12.11 13.20 -31.78
N ALA A 449 13.32 12.84 -31.34
CA ALA A 449 13.49 11.78 -30.36
C ALA A 449 13.01 12.25 -28.98
N LEU A 450 13.43 13.45 -28.55
CA LEU A 450 12.96 14.07 -27.31
C LEU A 450 11.42 14.24 -27.29
N ASP A 451 10.83 14.68 -28.40
CA ASP A 451 9.38 14.86 -28.49
C ASP A 451 8.61 13.55 -28.34
N ARG A 452 9.13 12.47 -28.94
CA ARG A 452 8.53 11.14 -28.81
C ARG A 452 8.56 10.63 -27.37
N LEU A 453 9.65 10.90 -26.65
CA LEU A 453 9.83 10.54 -25.24
C LEU A 453 8.86 11.30 -24.33
N LEU A 454 8.75 12.61 -24.53
CA LEU A 454 7.97 13.46 -23.63
C LEU A 454 6.47 13.43 -23.92
N ALA A 455 6.06 13.27 -25.19
CA ALA A 455 4.65 13.30 -25.59
C ALA A 455 3.70 12.46 -24.70
N PRO A 456 3.97 11.17 -24.43
CA PRO A 456 3.08 10.32 -23.63
C PRO A 456 3.02 10.69 -22.14
N LEU A 457 3.98 11.48 -21.64
CA LEU A 457 4.05 11.84 -20.22
C LEU A 457 2.94 12.82 -19.82
N ALA A 458 2.46 12.69 -18.59
CA ALA A 458 1.61 13.68 -17.96
C ALA A 458 2.31 15.06 -17.90
N GLU A 459 1.56 16.17 -17.89
CA GLU A 459 2.13 17.53 -17.91
C GLU A 459 3.15 17.75 -16.78
N ALA A 460 2.87 17.26 -15.57
CA ALA A 460 3.78 17.35 -14.43
C ALA A 460 5.06 16.49 -14.60
N ALA A 461 5.00 15.41 -15.37
CA ALA A 461 6.12 14.50 -15.62
C ALA A 461 7.08 15.02 -16.71
N LYS A 462 6.58 15.84 -17.64
CA LYS A 462 7.38 16.43 -18.72
C LYS A 462 8.49 17.33 -18.20
N ASP A 463 8.15 18.24 -17.29
CA ASP A 463 9.12 19.17 -16.71
C ASP A 463 10.21 18.42 -15.91
N ILE A 464 9.82 17.33 -15.24
CA ILE A 464 10.73 16.46 -14.49
C ILE A 464 11.72 15.76 -15.43
N ALA A 465 11.22 15.14 -16.50
CA ALA A 465 12.05 14.45 -17.47
C ALA A 465 13.05 15.42 -18.14
N VAL A 466 12.61 16.63 -18.46
CA VAL A 466 13.47 17.69 -19.00
C VAL A 466 14.58 18.08 -18.01
N GLU A 467 14.28 18.16 -16.71
CA GLU A 467 15.25 18.49 -15.66
C GLU A 467 16.24 17.35 -15.43
N ALA A 468 15.77 16.10 -15.32
CA ALA A 468 16.63 14.93 -15.16
C ALA A 468 17.60 14.76 -16.34
N MET A 469 17.14 14.95 -17.59
CA MET A 469 18.03 14.92 -18.75
C MET A 469 19.03 16.07 -18.75
N HIS A 470 18.67 17.23 -18.20
CA HIS A 470 19.61 18.33 -18.04
C HIS A 470 20.74 17.97 -17.07
N ASP A 471 20.40 17.38 -15.94
CA ASP A 471 21.37 16.99 -14.91
C ASP A 471 22.27 15.84 -15.38
N MET A 472 21.73 14.88 -16.13
CA MET A 472 22.54 13.84 -16.81
C MET A 472 23.57 14.47 -17.75
N LEU A 473 23.17 15.41 -18.60
CA LEU A 473 24.09 16.08 -19.52
C LEU A 473 25.10 16.98 -18.80
N ASP A 474 24.72 17.58 -17.68
CA ASP A 474 25.64 18.38 -16.84
C ASP A 474 26.64 17.49 -16.07
N ALA A 475 26.30 16.23 -15.84
CA ALA A 475 27.18 15.18 -15.33
C ALA A 475 27.99 14.47 -16.43
N ASP A 476 28.11 15.07 -17.62
CA ASP A 476 28.85 14.55 -18.78
C ASP A 476 28.35 13.16 -19.30
N VAL A 477 27.09 12.78 -19.05
CA VAL A 477 26.50 11.58 -19.65
C VAL A 477 26.36 11.77 -21.17
N PRO A 478 26.75 10.78 -22.01
CA PRO A 478 26.59 10.89 -23.45
C PRO A 478 25.13 11.15 -23.88
N VAL A 479 24.96 11.90 -24.96
CA VAL A 479 23.63 12.30 -25.48
C VAL A 479 22.76 11.11 -25.83
N GLU A 480 23.32 10.05 -26.44
CA GLU A 480 22.55 8.86 -26.79
C GLU A 480 22.13 8.12 -25.51
N ASP A 481 23.06 7.88 -24.59
CA ASP A 481 22.79 7.22 -23.31
C ASP A 481 21.74 7.98 -22.47
N THR A 482 21.69 9.31 -22.55
CA THR A 482 20.66 10.14 -21.89
C THR A 482 19.28 9.94 -22.52
N LEU A 483 19.21 9.88 -23.85
CA LEU A 483 17.96 9.66 -24.58
C LEU A 483 17.44 8.24 -24.37
N ASP A 484 18.32 7.25 -24.44
CA ASP A 484 18.00 5.83 -24.27
C ASP A 484 17.55 5.56 -22.81
N ALA A 485 18.24 6.13 -21.81
CA ALA A 485 17.86 5.99 -20.40
C ALA A 485 16.49 6.60 -20.12
N MET A 486 16.18 7.75 -20.72
CA MET A 486 14.86 8.37 -20.61
C MET A 486 13.81 7.60 -21.41
N ASP A 487 14.16 6.99 -22.54
CA ASP A 487 13.27 6.10 -23.30
C ASP A 487 12.85 4.91 -22.45
N GLN A 488 13.82 4.22 -21.84
CA GLN A 488 13.52 3.09 -20.95
C GLN A 488 12.70 3.54 -19.73
N ALA A 489 13.07 4.64 -19.08
CA ALA A 489 12.33 5.16 -17.92
C ALA A 489 10.89 5.60 -18.24
N THR A 490 10.62 6.02 -19.49
CA THR A 490 9.28 6.45 -19.93
C THR A 490 8.48 5.33 -20.57
N GLN A 491 9.13 4.27 -21.07
CA GLN A 491 8.51 3.06 -21.59
C GLN A 491 8.20 2.02 -20.51
N ALA A 492 8.88 2.08 -19.36
CA ALA A 492 8.63 1.22 -18.22
C ALA A 492 7.14 1.30 -17.85
N ASP A 493 6.41 0.21 -18.07
CA ASP A 493 5.00 0.06 -17.72
C ASP A 493 4.85 -0.23 -16.20
N PRO A 494 4.44 0.75 -15.39
CA PRO A 494 4.31 0.55 -13.95
C PRO A 494 3.35 -0.59 -13.61
N ALA A 495 2.41 -0.93 -14.51
CA ALA A 495 1.45 -2.01 -14.34
C ALA A 495 2.07 -3.40 -14.53
N ARG A 496 3.23 -3.53 -15.18
CA ARG A 496 4.00 -4.78 -15.32
C ARG A 496 5.09 -4.95 -14.25
N GLY A 497 5.16 -4.05 -13.27
CA GLY A 497 6.30 -3.96 -12.37
C GLY A 497 7.54 -3.37 -13.04
N GLU A 498 7.40 -2.80 -14.23
CA GLU A 498 8.43 -2.04 -14.91
C GLU A 498 8.33 -0.60 -14.38
N TYR A 499 9.12 -0.28 -13.37
CA TYR A 499 9.02 1.01 -12.67
C TYR A 499 9.30 2.19 -13.60
N ALA A 500 8.28 2.98 -13.92
CA ALA A 500 8.46 4.35 -14.39
C ALA A 500 8.86 5.24 -13.21
N ASP A 501 10.15 5.24 -12.88
CA ASP A 501 10.75 5.98 -11.77
C ASP A 501 10.73 7.51 -11.96
N THR A 502 9.84 8.07 -12.78
CA THR A 502 9.75 9.52 -13.00
C THR A 502 9.63 10.30 -11.68
N PRO A 503 8.84 9.87 -10.66
CA PRO A 503 8.84 10.51 -9.35
C PRO A 503 10.16 10.36 -8.57
N LEU A 504 10.86 9.24 -8.72
CA LEU A 504 12.15 8.97 -8.09
C LEU A 504 13.26 9.82 -8.71
N LEU A 505 13.34 9.81 -10.05
CA LEU A 505 14.20 10.68 -10.86
C LEU A 505 13.94 12.15 -10.58
N ARG A 506 12.68 12.55 -10.36
CA ARG A 506 12.35 13.91 -9.89
C ARG A 506 13.05 14.22 -8.59
N ARG A 507 12.89 13.37 -7.58
CA ARG A 507 13.44 13.65 -6.26
C ARG A 507 14.97 13.68 -6.28
N LEU A 508 15.59 12.93 -7.19
CA LEU A 508 17.02 12.99 -7.46
C LEU A 508 17.41 14.30 -8.18
N ALA A 509 16.64 14.72 -9.18
CA ALA A 509 16.84 15.99 -9.91
C ALA A 509 16.62 17.22 -9.01
N ASP A 510 15.61 17.18 -8.13
CA ASP A 510 15.34 18.21 -7.11
C ASP A 510 16.52 18.37 -6.13
N ALA A 511 17.37 17.34 -5.99
CA ALA A 511 18.60 17.43 -5.19
C ALA A 511 19.74 18.17 -5.92
N GLY A 512 19.64 18.33 -7.24
CA GLY A 512 20.59 19.03 -8.10
C GLY A 512 22.02 18.52 -7.93
N ASP A 513 22.96 19.45 -7.77
CA ASP A 513 24.41 19.19 -7.62
C ASP A 513 24.76 18.30 -6.40
N ARG A 514 23.81 18.02 -5.50
CA ARG A 514 24.04 17.11 -4.36
C ARG A 514 24.05 15.64 -4.77
N PHE A 515 23.45 15.28 -5.91
CA PHE A 515 23.48 13.90 -6.41
C PHE A 515 24.44 13.81 -7.60
N THR A 516 25.53 13.05 -7.46
CA THR A 516 26.63 13.03 -8.44
C THR A 516 26.67 11.78 -9.32
N SER A 517 25.69 10.87 -9.18
CA SER A 517 25.72 9.53 -9.80
C SER A 517 24.81 9.37 -11.01
N TRP A 518 24.50 10.46 -11.72
CA TRP A 518 23.68 10.41 -12.93
C TRP A 518 24.22 9.47 -14.01
N ALA A 519 25.54 9.34 -14.16
CA ALA A 519 26.14 8.39 -15.09
C ALA A 519 25.83 6.92 -14.73
N SER A 520 25.87 6.58 -13.44
CA SER A 520 25.50 5.24 -12.97
C SER A 520 24.01 4.98 -13.19
N VAL A 521 23.15 5.96 -12.92
CA VAL A 521 21.70 5.84 -13.17
C VAL A 521 21.42 5.64 -14.66
N ALA A 522 22.03 6.46 -15.53
CA ALA A 522 21.84 6.35 -16.97
C ALA A 522 22.36 5.01 -17.54
N GLN A 523 23.54 4.55 -17.10
CA GLN A 523 24.04 3.25 -17.51
C GLN A 523 23.09 2.12 -17.10
N GLN A 524 22.58 2.16 -15.87
CA GLN A 524 21.65 1.16 -15.36
C GLN A 524 20.33 1.18 -16.14
N LEU A 525 19.74 2.36 -16.32
CA LEU A 525 18.55 2.53 -17.16
C LEU A 525 18.78 2.20 -18.65
N ASN A 526 19.99 1.82 -19.08
CA ASN A 526 20.25 1.34 -20.43
C ASN A 526 20.48 -0.17 -20.48
N ASP A 527 21.14 -0.72 -19.46
CA ASP A 527 21.62 -2.10 -19.43
C ASP A 527 20.64 -3.09 -18.75
N ILE A 528 19.64 -2.60 -18.02
CA ILE A 528 18.77 -3.41 -17.17
C ILE A 528 17.54 -3.94 -17.94
N ASP A 529 17.34 -5.25 -17.89
CA ASP A 529 16.04 -5.82 -18.22
C ASP A 529 15.02 -5.47 -17.14
N ALA A 530 13.78 -5.18 -17.53
CA ALA A 530 12.64 -4.91 -16.64
C ALA A 530 12.57 -5.81 -15.37
N VAL A 531 12.95 -7.08 -15.52
CA VAL A 531 12.94 -8.09 -14.45
C VAL A 531 13.95 -7.82 -13.34
N ASP A 532 15.07 -7.16 -13.66
CA ASP A 532 16.13 -6.89 -12.68
C ASP A 532 15.91 -5.56 -11.95
N LEU A 533 15.03 -4.68 -12.44
CA LEU A 533 14.74 -3.35 -11.90
C LEU A 533 14.40 -3.33 -10.39
N PRO A 534 13.63 -4.28 -9.82
CA PRO A 534 13.38 -4.34 -8.37
C PRO A 534 14.66 -4.42 -7.53
N ALA A 535 15.75 -4.97 -8.06
CA ALA A 535 17.02 -5.05 -7.34
C ALA A 535 17.74 -3.70 -7.21
N TYR A 536 17.39 -2.71 -8.03
CA TYR A 536 18.05 -1.39 -8.06
C TYR A 536 17.35 -0.35 -7.19
N LEU A 537 16.03 -0.45 -7.05
CA LEU A 537 15.23 0.49 -6.27
C LEU A 537 15.75 0.72 -4.85
N PRO A 538 16.17 -0.30 -4.09
CA PRO A 538 16.70 -0.07 -2.75
C PRO A 538 17.92 0.87 -2.72
N GLY A 539 18.73 0.86 -3.78
CA GLY A 539 19.85 1.79 -3.98
C GLY A 539 19.39 3.23 -4.15
N LEU A 540 18.44 3.47 -5.05
CA LEU A 540 17.88 4.80 -5.31
C LEU A 540 17.12 5.34 -4.10
N GLU A 541 16.30 4.51 -3.44
CA GLU A 541 15.58 4.88 -2.23
C GLU A 541 16.52 5.29 -1.10
N THR A 542 17.61 4.55 -0.91
CA THR A 542 18.62 4.89 0.10
C THR A 542 19.32 6.20 -0.24
N ALA A 543 19.66 6.44 -1.51
CA ALA A 543 20.22 7.71 -1.95
C ALA A 543 19.26 8.87 -1.68
N LEU A 544 17.97 8.70 -1.96
CA LEU A 544 16.94 9.70 -1.67
C LEU A 544 16.74 9.94 -0.17
N GLN A 545 16.80 8.90 0.65
CA GLN A 545 16.72 9.02 2.10
C GLN A 545 17.87 9.85 2.66
N GLU A 546 19.10 9.64 2.16
CA GLU A 546 20.27 10.43 2.52
C GLU A 546 20.18 11.88 2.00
N LEU A 547 19.64 12.08 0.79
CA LEU A 547 19.41 13.42 0.22
C LEU A 547 18.30 14.20 0.94
N ALA A 548 17.36 13.52 1.59
CA ALA A 548 16.30 14.15 2.37
C ALA A 548 16.82 14.86 3.63
N ASP A 549 18.01 14.51 4.11
CA ASP A 549 18.63 15.21 5.25
C ASP A 549 19.00 16.67 4.85
N PRO A 550 18.40 17.69 5.49
CA PRO A 550 18.71 19.10 5.22
C PRO A 550 20.14 19.51 5.61
N ALA A 551 20.88 18.68 6.36
CA ALA A 551 22.31 18.89 6.65
C ALA A 551 23.22 18.69 5.42
N ALA A 552 22.64 18.26 4.29
CA ALA A 552 23.18 18.30 2.94
C ALA A 552 24.48 17.50 2.69
N PRO A 553 24.42 16.15 2.72
CA PRO A 553 25.46 15.37 2.10
C PRO A 553 25.44 15.53 0.57
N THR A 554 26.62 15.45 -0.06
CA THR A 554 26.73 15.00 -1.45
C THR A 554 26.63 13.48 -1.46
N VAL A 555 25.75 12.96 -2.31
CA VAL A 555 25.43 11.53 -2.37
C VAL A 555 25.87 10.97 -3.72
N SER A 556 26.64 9.90 -3.65
CA SER A 556 26.97 9.07 -4.80
C SER A 556 26.41 7.66 -4.60
N LEU A 557 25.86 7.10 -5.66
CA LEU A 557 25.34 5.75 -5.77
C LEU A 557 26.20 4.98 -6.77
N THR A 558 26.67 3.81 -6.37
CA THR A 558 27.38 2.87 -7.23
C THR A 558 26.71 1.52 -7.14
N TYR A 559 26.47 0.88 -8.28
CA TYR A 559 25.99 -0.50 -8.33
C TYR A 559 27.16 -1.46 -8.47
N VAL A 560 27.13 -2.53 -7.69
CA VAL A 560 28.12 -3.61 -7.72
C VAL A 560 27.44 -4.81 -8.39
N PRO A 561 27.90 -5.22 -9.59
CA PRO A 561 27.35 -6.38 -10.27
C PRO A 561 27.43 -7.61 -9.36
N GLY A 562 26.31 -8.30 -9.20
CA GLY A 562 26.28 -9.60 -8.56
C GLY A 562 26.96 -10.67 -9.41
N ASP A 563 27.32 -11.80 -8.79
CA ASP A 563 27.62 -13.02 -9.54
C ASP A 563 26.36 -13.46 -10.33
N ALA A 564 26.50 -14.33 -11.34
CA ALA A 564 25.44 -14.69 -12.29
C ALA A 564 24.12 -15.24 -11.68
N GLU A 565 24.08 -15.50 -10.38
CA GLU A 565 22.91 -15.98 -9.62
C GLU A 565 22.51 -15.05 -8.47
N ALA A 566 23.23 -13.93 -8.30
CA ALA A 566 23.06 -13.02 -7.19
C ALA A 566 22.50 -11.68 -7.70
N PRO A 567 21.49 -11.10 -7.03
CA PRO A 567 21.01 -9.77 -7.37
C PRO A 567 22.16 -8.76 -7.27
N MET A 568 22.07 -7.70 -8.08
CA MET A 568 22.96 -6.54 -7.97
C MET A 568 22.91 -5.97 -6.57
N ASP A 569 24.07 -5.55 -6.07
CA ASP A 569 24.17 -4.79 -4.83
C ASP A 569 24.33 -3.31 -5.16
N ALA A 570 24.04 -2.45 -4.19
CA ALA A 570 24.27 -1.03 -4.30
C ALA A 570 25.10 -0.53 -3.13
N VAL A 571 25.87 0.53 -3.37
CA VAL A 571 26.56 1.27 -2.32
C VAL A 571 26.22 2.75 -2.48
N VAL A 572 25.67 3.33 -1.42
CA VAL A 572 25.40 4.76 -1.30
C VAL A 572 26.49 5.37 -0.42
N VAL A 573 27.27 6.30 -0.98
CA VAL A 573 28.29 7.05 -0.25
C VAL A 573 27.78 8.48 -0.04
N SER A 574 27.62 8.86 1.22
CA SER A 574 27.20 10.19 1.65
C SER A 574 28.36 10.95 2.26
N GLU A 575 28.75 12.08 1.67
CA GLU A 575 29.77 12.97 2.21
C GLU A 575 29.14 14.15 2.95
N TYR A 576 29.22 14.18 4.28
CA TYR A 576 28.65 15.25 5.08
C TYR A 576 29.60 16.47 5.18
N PRO A 577 29.09 17.72 5.29
CA PRO A 577 29.93 18.93 5.36
C PRO A 577 30.85 18.98 6.58
N THR A 578 30.57 18.17 7.62
CA THR A 578 31.40 18.05 8.82
C THR A 578 32.51 17.00 8.58
N PRO A 579 33.77 17.31 8.93
CA PRO A 579 34.96 16.59 8.47
C PRO A 579 35.16 15.15 8.99
N GLU A 580 34.16 14.50 9.58
CA GLU A 580 34.31 13.18 10.22
C GLU A 580 33.25 12.12 9.87
N GLU A 581 32.29 12.37 8.99
CA GLU A 581 31.29 11.35 8.64
C GLU A 581 31.19 11.19 7.13
N LEU A 582 32.13 10.44 6.55
CA LEU A 582 31.87 9.75 5.29
C LEU A 582 31.05 8.50 5.66
N ARG A 583 29.81 8.40 5.17
CA ARG A 583 28.96 7.22 5.41
C ARG A 583 28.91 6.37 4.15
N CYS A 584 29.14 5.07 4.27
CA CYS A 584 28.94 4.11 3.18
C CYS A 584 27.81 3.15 3.55
N THR A 585 26.68 3.23 2.88
CA THR A 585 25.58 2.28 3.06
C THR A 585 25.67 1.19 2.00
N GLY A 586 26.09 -0.01 2.39
CA GLY A 586 26.07 -1.21 1.55
C GLY A 586 24.69 -1.84 1.56
N ILE A 587 24.14 -2.07 0.38
CA ILE A 587 22.76 -2.51 0.16
C ILE A 587 22.81 -3.82 -0.62
N THR A 588 22.22 -4.87 -0.07
CA THR A 588 22.14 -6.19 -0.72
C THR A 588 20.77 -6.81 -0.47
N THR A 589 20.29 -7.58 -1.44
CA THR A 589 19.18 -8.50 -1.21
C THR A 589 19.69 -9.73 -0.44
N VAL A 590 18.92 -10.22 0.53
CA VAL A 590 19.31 -11.37 1.37
C VAL A 590 19.34 -12.65 0.53
N PRO A 591 20.52 -13.30 0.36
CA PRO A 591 20.62 -14.50 -0.47
C PRO A 591 20.10 -15.73 0.30
N ASN A 592 19.07 -16.40 -0.23
CA ASN A 592 18.53 -17.66 0.33
C ASN A 592 18.18 -17.61 1.83
N GLY A 593 17.84 -16.44 2.36
CA GLY A 593 17.52 -16.23 3.77
C GLY A 593 18.73 -16.16 4.71
N ASP A 594 19.95 -16.14 4.18
CA ASP A 594 21.17 -16.04 4.98
C ASP A 594 21.51 -14.57 5.30
N LEU A 595 21.03 -14.11 6.45
CA LEU A 595 21.30 -12.77 6.97
C LEU A 595 22.80 -12.51 7.18
N ALA A 596 23.57 -13.52 7.58
CA ALA A 596 25.02 -13.35 7.81
C ALA A 596 25.75 -13.12 6.49
N ALA A 597 25.46 -13.94 5.47
CA ALA A 597 26.03 -13.77 4.14
C ALA A 597 25.66 -12.40 3.54
N GLY A 598 24.41 -11.95 3.74
CA GLY A 598 23.98 -10.61 3.37
C GLY A 598 24.80 -9.51 4.06
N ILE A 599 24.97 -9.60 5.38
CA ILE A 599 25.75 -8.62 6.16
C ILE A 599 27.21 -8.56 5.69
N ASP A 600 27.86 -9.70 5.53
CA ASP A 600 29.25 -9.77 5.09
C ASP A 600 29.43 -9.17 3.70
N ARG A 601 28.51 -9.49 2.77
CA ARG A 601 28.52 -8.98 1.39
C ARG A 601 28.31 -7.47 1.34
N ALA A 602 27.28 -6.95 2.01
CA ALA A 602 27.01 -5.52 2.07
C ALA A 602 28.15 -4.74 2.73
N THR A 603 28.70 -5.26 3.83
CA THR A 603 29.85 -4.64 4.51
C THR A 603 31.07 -4.61 3.59
N GLY A 604 31.37 -5.73 2.92
CA GLY A 604 32.50 -5.82 1.98
C GLY A 604 32.39 -4.82 0.83
N ASN A 605 31.20 -4.68 0.24
CA ASN A 605 30.93 -3.72 -0.83
C ASN A 605 31.07 -2.28 -0.33
N ALA A 606 30.49 -1.95 0.82
CA ALA A 606 30.56 -0.62 1.40
C ALA A 606 32.01 -0.22 1.73
N ALA A 607 32.78 -1.11 2.36
CA ALA A 607 34.17 -0.87 2.70
C ALA A 607 35.09 -0.75 1.47
N ALA A 608 34.73 -1.36 0.34
CA ALA A 608 35.46 -1.25 -0.92
C ALA A 608 35.17 0.04 -1.69
N ALA A 609 34.02 0.68 -1.46
CA ALA A 609 33.60 1.87 -2.19
C ALA A 609 34.40 3.12 -1.82
N ALA A 610 34.72 3.31 -0.53
CA ALA A 610 35.54 4.43 -0.08
C ALA A 610 36.36 4.11 1.19
N GLU A 611 37.59 4.61 1.26
CA GLU A 611 38.44 4.45 2.45
C GLU A 611 37.98 5.38 3.59
N GLY A 612 37.91 4.84 4.81
CA GLY A 612 37.66 5.63 6.02
C GLY A 612 36.19 5.99 6.26
N CYS A 613 35.25 5.32 5.60
CA CYS A 613 33.83 5.53 5.85
C CYS A 613 33.29 4.69 7.01
N THR A 614 32.30 5.25 7.70
CA THR A 614 31.42 4.54 8.61
C THR A 614 30.44 3.70 7.80
N VAL A 615 30.54 2.38 7.91
CA VAL A 615 29.72 1.46 7.11
C VAL A 615 28.36 1.24 7.77
N HIS A 616 27.32 1.42 6.99
CA HIS A 616 25.95 1.03 7.30
C HIS A 616 25.59 -0.14 6.38
N VAL A 617 24.84 -1.11 6.90
CA VAL A 617 24.36 -2.26 6.14
C VAL A 617 22.85 -2.13 6.00
N ARG A 618 22.33 -2.25 4.77
CA ARG A 618 20.90 -2.36 4.49
C ARG A 618 20.63 -3.68 3.76
N LEU A 619 19.89 -4.56 4.40
CA LEU A 619 19.45 -5.82 3.80
C LEU A 619 18.02 -5.66 3.29
N VAL A 620 17.77 -6.11 2.07
CA VAL A 620 16.45 -6.18 1.48
C VAL A 620 16.03 -7.64 1.44
N VAL A 621 14.95 -7.99 2.14
CA VAL A 621 14.41 -9.34 2.13
C VAL A 621 13.41 -9.42 0.96
N PRO A 622 13.59 -10.34 0.00
CA PRO A 622 12.58 -10.57 -1.04
C PRO A 622 11.41 -11.40 -0.49
N GLU A 623 10.23 -11.24 -1.10
CA GLU A 623 9.01 -12.00 -0.79
C GLU A 623 9.20 -13.52 -0.93
N SER A 624 10.14 -13.95 -1.78
CA SER A 624 10.53 -15.35 -1.95
C SER A 624 11.14 -16.00 -0.70
N ILE A 625 11.36 -15.26 0.38
CA ILE A 625 11.80 -15.77 1.69
C ILE A 625 10.73 -15.42 2.74
N PRO A 626 9.58 -16.14 2.77
CA PRO A 626 8.41 -15.77 3.58
C PRO A 626 8.73 -15.57 5.06
N ASP A 627 9.53 -16.49 5.63
CA ASP A 627 9.93 -16.47 7.05
C ASP A 627 10.65 -15.17 7.46
N LEU A 628 11.37 -14.53 6.54
CA LEU A 628 12.00 -13.24 6.78
C LEU A 628 11.16 -12.09 6.25
N TRP A 629 10.33 -12.31 5.24
CA TRP A 629 9.51 -11.29 4.61
C TRP A 629 8.48 -10.73 5.58
N THR A 630 7.82 -11.60 6.35
CA THR A 630 6.78 -11.24 7.32
C THR A 630 7.32 -11.07 8.76
N ALA A 631 8.62 -11.31 8.97
CA ALA A 631 9.22 -11.24 10.29
C ALA A 631 9.16 -9.83 10.88
N GLY A 632 8.58 -9.70 12.07
CA GLY A 632 8.63 -8.50 12.88
C GLY A 632 9.98 -8.31 13.57
N SER A 633 10.12 -7.23 14.33
CA SER A 633 11.34 -6.95 15.10
C SER A 633 11.75 -8.10 16.04
N PRO A 634 10.86 -8.70 16.86
CA PRO A 634 11.24 -9.80 17.77
C PRO A 634 11.73 -11.07 17.05
N GLU A 635 11.11 -11.42 15.93
CA GLU A 635 11.50 -12.56 15.09
C GLU A 635 12.86 -12.30 14.46
N LEU A 636 13.07 -11.10 13.89
CA LEU A 636 14.34 -10.69 13.31
C LEU A 636 15.46 -10.68 14.34
N GLU A 637 15.25 -10.19 15.55
CA GLU A 637 16.24 -10.23 16.64
C GLU A 637 16.64 -11.68 16.98
N THR A 638 15.67 -12.59 16.99
CA THR A 638 15.93 -14.02 17.21
C THR A 638 16.78 -14.64 16.10
N LEU A 639 16.52 -14.25 14.85
CA LEU A 639 17.27 -14.70 13.66
C LEU A 639 18.65 -14.03 13.56
N LEU A 640 18.80 -12.82 14.08
CA LEU A 640 20.04 -12.07 14.13
C LEU A 640 20.96 -12.51 15.27
N ALA A 641 20.45 -13.09 16.35
CA ALA A 641 21.27 -13.49 17.51
C ALA A 641 22.48 -14.40 17.15
N PRO A 642 22.35 -15.43 16.28
CA PRO A 642 23.51 -16.19 15.81
C PRO A 642 24.50 -15.33 15.03
N VAL A 643 24.01 -14.41 14.20
CA VAL A 643 24.85 -13.52 13.38
C VAL A 643 25.56 -12.47 14.24
N ALA A 644 24.88 -11.96 15.26
CA ALA A 644 25.45 -11.05 16.24
C ALA A 644 26.66 -11.71 16.91
N SER A 645 26.59 -13.01 17.23
CA SER A 645 27.72 -13.71 17.87
C SER A 645 28.98 -13.69 17.00
N SER A 646 28.88 -13.97 15.70
CA SER A 646 30.02 -13.92 14.79
C SER A 646 30.53 -12.50 14.58
N VAL A 647 29.62 -11.53 14.46
CA VAL A 647 29.92 -10.11 14.26
C VAL A 647 30.64 -9.50 15.47
N CYS A 648 30.20 -9.81 16.69
CA CYS A 648 30.67 -9.17 17.91
C CYS A 648 31.92 -9.85 18.51
N GLU A 649 32.10 -11.17 18.35
CA GLU A 649 33.29 -11.89 18.85
C GLU A 649 34.54 -11.67 17.99
N GLY A 650 34.37 -11.33 16.70
CA GLY A 650 35.44 -11.23 15.70
C GLY A 650 36.31 -9.97 15.73
N GLY A 651 36.02 -8.99 16.59
CA GLY A 651 36.79 -7.74 16.65
C GLY A 651 36.41 -6.71 15.57
N GLY A 652 35.14 -6.69 15.16
CA GLY A 652 34.52 -5.66 14.34
C GLY A 652 34.13 -6.19 12.98
N SER A 653 32.83 -6.41 12.78
CA SER A 653 32.20 -6.67 11.48
C SER A 653 32.32 -5.53 10.47
N GLY A 654 33.07 -4.47 10.79
CA GLY A 654 33.32 -3.36 9.90
C GLY A 654 32.13 -2.42 9.68
N PHE A 655 30.98 -2.62 10.34
CA PHE A 655 29.78 -1.78 10.22
C PHE A 655 29.25 -1.25 11.56
N ASP A 656 28.56 -0.12 11.53
CA ASP A 656 28.02 0.57 12.71
C ASP A 656 26.49 0.40 12.86
N HIS A 657 25.76 0.24 11.76
CA HIS A 657 24.31 0.07 11.76
C HIS A 657 23.89 -1.04 10.79
N LEU A 658 22.87 -1.81 11.19
CA LEU A 658 22.18 -2.79 10.36
C LEU A 658 20.72 -2.37 10.20
N THR A 659 20.27 -2.23 8.96
CA THR A 659 18.86 -2.05 8.58
C THR A 659 18.39 -3.29 7.84
N ILE A 660 17.21 -3.81 8.18
CA ILE A 660 16.50 -4.84 7.41
C ILE A 660 15.20 -4.24 6.91
N VAL A 661 14.93 -4.40 5.62
CA VAL A 661 13.67 -3.99 4.96
C VAL A 661 12.99 -5.24 4.43
N ASN A 662 11.75 -5.46 4.86
CA ASN A 662 10.91 -6.59 4.46
C ASN A 662 9.43 -6.17 4.35
N GLY A 663 8.53 -7.12 4.10
CA GLY A 663 7.08 -6.87 3.99
C GLY A 663 6.43 -6.38 5.29
N ALA A 664 7.04 -6.66 6.44
CA ALA A 664 6.56 -6.18 7.74
C ALA A 664 7.04 -4.76 8.09
N GLY A 665 8.08 -4.22 7.43
CA GLY A 665 8.54 -2.84 7.61
C GLY A 665 10.05 -2.64 7.55
N HIS A 666 10.50 -1.58 8.22
CA HIS A 666 11.92 -1.17 8.31
C HIS A 666 12.41 -1.33 9.76
N TYR A 667 13.47 -2.09 9.95
CA TYR A 667 14.02 -2.39 11.26
C TYR A 667 15.50 -2.04 11.32
N GLU A 668 15.90 -1.28 12.33
CA GLU A 668 17.27 -0.78 12.45
C GLU A 668 17.88 -1.13 13.81
N TRP A 669 19.12 -1.63 13.78
CA TRP A 669 19.91 -1.94 14.96
C TRP A 669 21.30 -1.31 14.84
N PRO A 670 21.67 -0.42 15.77
CA PRO A 670 23.06 -0.07 16.00
C PRO A 670 23.86 -1.33 16.36
N LEU A 671 25.12 -1.42 15.93
CA LEU A 671 26.01 -2.55 16.25
C LEU A 671 26.05 -2.81 17.77
N ALA A 672 26.09 -1.74 18.57
CA ALA A 672 26.07 -1.84 20.02
C ALA A 672 24.81 -2.55 20.56
N SER A 673 23.64 -2.28 19.96
CA SER A 673 22.38 -2.94 20.29
C SER A 673 22.39 -4.40 19.84
N LEU A 674 22.89 -4.67 18.63
CA LEU A 674 23.05 -6.04 18.12
C LEU A 674 23.95 -6.88 19.03
N CYS A 675 25.09 -6.32 19.46
CA CYS A 675 25.99 -7.00 20.41
C CYS A 675 25.40 -7.10 21.82
N ALA A 676 24.54 -6.16 22.22
CA ALA A 676 23.83 -6.25 23.49
C ALA A 676 22.80 -7.39 23.50
N MET A 677 22.29 -7.84 22.34
CA MET A 677 21.42 -9.04 22.26
C MET A 677 22.12 -10.32 22.70
N LEU A 678 23.46 -10.37 22.63
CA LEU A 678 24.24 -11.50 23.13
C LEU A 678 24.40 -11.49 24.65
N ALA A 679 24.12 -10.36 25.31
CA ALA A 679 24.06 -10.34 26.75
C ALA A 679 22.89 -11.22 27.19
N PRO A 680 23.07 -12.13 28.16
CA PRO A 680 21.96 -12.89 28.70
C PRO A 680 20.90 -11.91 29.21
N PRO A 681 19.60 -12.15 28.91
CA PRO A 681 18.54 -11.26 29.31
C PRO A 681 18.54 -11.13 30.83
N THR A 682 18.31 -9.91 31.29
CA THR A 682 18.10 -9.67 32.72
C THR A 682 16.87 -10.43 33.19
N GLU A 683 16.84 -10.81 34.47
CA GLU A 683 15.67 -11.49 35.05
C GLU A 683 14.38 -10.69 34.83
N GLN A 684 14.46 -9.35 34.93
CA GLN A 684 13.33 -8.45 34.66
C GLN A 684 12.81 -8.57 33.22
N GLN A 685 13.69 -8.63 32.22
CA GLN A 685 13.28 -8.83 30.82
C GLN A 685 12.63 -10.20 30.61
N ILE A 686 13.09 -11.24 31.31
CA ILE A 686 12.47 -12.57 31.26
C ILE A 686 11.07 -12.52 31.87
N ILE A 687 10.91 -11.84 33.01
CA ILE A 687 9.62 -11.65 33.68
C ILE A 687 8.64 -10.91 32.78
N GLU A 688 9.06 -9.78 32.21
CA GLU A 688 8.24 -8.97 31.28
C GLU A 688 7.80 -9.80 30.07
N ARG A 689 8.71 -10.59 29.49
CA ARG A 689 8.38 -11.51 28.39
C ARG A 689 7.36 -12.55 28.82
N LEU A 690 7.54 -13.23 29.95
CA LEU A 690 6.60 -14.25 30.43
C LEU A 690 5.20 -13.68 30.68
N ASN A 691 5.11 -12.49 31.27
CA ASN A 691 3.82 -11.80 31.46
C ASN A 691 3.21 -11.36 30.12
N GLY A 692 4.04 -11.01 29.14
CA GLY A 692 3.61 -10.66 27.78
C GLY A 692 3.10 -11.83 26.93
N LEU A 693 3.29 -13.08 27.36
CA LEU A 693 2.84 -14.25 26.59
C LEU A 693 1.31 -14.45 26.59
N GLY A 694 0.58 -13.77 27.48
CA GLY A 694 -0.87 -13.94 27.59
C GLY A 694 -1.28 -15.32 28.14
N LEU A 695 -0.47 -15.91 29.03
CA LEU A 695 -0.80 -17.19 29.68
C LEU A 695 -2.09 -17.07 30.50
N SER A 696 -2.91 -18.12 30.49
CA SER A 696 -4.10 -18.18 31.35
C SER A 696 -3.72 -18.17 32.84
N GLU A 697 -4.62 -17.67 33.68
CA GLU A 697 -4.43 -17.65 35.15
C GLU A 697 -4.09 -19.06 35.68
N ALA A 698 -4.78 -20.10 35.19
CA ALA A 698 -4.51 -21.49 35.53
C ALA A 698 -3.09 -21.95 35.12
N ALA A 699 -2.61 -21.56 33.94
CA ALA A 699 -1.24 -21.89 33.51
C ALA A 699 -0.19 -21.22 34.41
N VAL A 700 -0.43 -19.96 34.80
CA VAL A 700 0.46 -19.21 35.70
C VAL A 700 0.46 -19.80 37.11
N GLU A 701 -0.70 -20.19 37.64
CA GLU A 701 -0.83 -20.90 38.92
C GLU A 701 -0.07 -22.23 38.91
N GLU A 702 -0.14 -22.98 37.82
CA GLU A 702 0.55 -24.27 37.66
C GLU A 702 2.07 -24.10 37.61
N LEU A 703 2.57 -23.08 36.90
CA LEU A 703 3.99 -22.73 36.92
C LEU A 703 4.46 -22.33 38.33
N ALA A 704 3.64 -21.59 39.08
CA ALA A 704 3.92 -21.20 40.45
C ALA A 704 3.90 -22.40 41.40
N ALA A 705 2.92 -23.30 41.27
CA ALA A 705 2.79 -24.53 42.05
C ALA A 705 3.97 -25.49 41.83
N ALA A 706 4.50 -25.53 40.61
CA ALA A 706 5.71 -26.26 40.25
C ALA A 706 7.01 -25.56 40.72
N ASN A 707 6.91 -24.41 41.38
CA ASN A 707 8.04 -23.58 41.81
C ASN A 707 8.98 -23.22 40.65
N ILE A 708 8.41 -22.95 39.47
CA ILE A 708 9.13 -22.46 38.28
C ILE A 708 9.19 -20.94 38.31
N VAL A 709 8.08 -20.29 38.69
CA VAL A 709 7.94 -18.85 38.83
C VAL A 709 7.38 -18.47 40.20
N THR A 710 7.51 -17.21 40.57
CA THR A 710 6.79 -16.60 41.70
C THR A 710 5.80 -15.58 41.15
N VAL A 711 4.60 -15.55 41.72
CA VAL A 711 3.51 -14.68 41.28
C VAL A 711 3.04 -13.78 42.43
N ASP A 712 2.52 -12.60 42.11
CA ASP A 712 1.88 -11.71 43.09
C ASP A 712 0.39 -12.05 43.30
N ALA A 713 -0.34 -11.15 43.98
CA ALA A 713 -1.75 -11.33 44.29
C ALA A 713 -2.66 -11.16 43.06
N GLU A 714 -2.14 -10.58 41.99
CA GLU A 714 -2.79 -10.33 40.71
C GLU A 714 -2.38 -11.38 39.64
N HIS A 715 -1.76 -12.47 40.08
CA HIS A 715 -1.24 -13.55 39.23
C HIS A 715 -0.25 -13.07 38.16
N GLN A 716 0.48 -11.97 38.42
CA GLN A 716 1.59 -11.54 37.58
C GLN A 716 2.87 -12.22 38.04
N ILE A 717 3.67 -12.70 37.10
CA ILE A 717 4.99 -13.27 37.40
C ILE A 717 5.90 -12.14 37.89
N THR A 718 6.52 -12.34 39.05
CA THR A 718 7.41 -11.37 39.72
C THR A 718 8.85 -11.86 39.87
N ALA A 719 9.08 -13.16 39.71
CA ALA A 719 10.41 -13.75 39.68
C ALA A 719 10.40 -15.06 38.90
N VAL A 720 11.54 -15.41 38.32
CA VAL A 720 11.79 -16.78 37.84
C VAL A 720 12.68 -17.47 38.85
N ASN A 721 12.26 -18.64 39.32
CA ASN A 721 12.97 -19.40 40.33
C ASN A 721 14.15 -20.17 39.72
N TRP A 722 15.12 -19.43 39.16
CA TRP A 722 16.35 -19.99 38.63
C TRP A 722 17.11 -20.74 39.73
N ARG A 723 17.42 -22.00 39.45
CA ARG A 723 18.25 -22.81 40.33
C ARG A 723 19.71 -22.50 40.10
N ASP A 724 20.48 -22.62 41.17
CA ASP A 724 21.93 -22.53 41.15
C ASP A 724 22.50 -23.51 40.11
N PRO A 725 23.13 -23.03 39.01
CA PRO A 725 23.64 -23.88 37.95
C PRO A 725 24.83 -24.75 38.39
N GLU A 726 25.45 -24.45 39.54
CA GLU A 726 26.52 -25.26 40.11
C GLU A 726 26.01 -26.46 40.93
N ARG A 727 24.70 -26.54 41.20
CA ARG A 727 24.09 -27.65 41.96
C ARG A 727 23.39 -28.64 41.05
N ASP A 728 23.34 -29.89 41.48
CA ASP A 728 22.55 -30.92 40.82
C ASP A 728 21.10 -30.45 40.67
N CYS A 729 20.67 -30.23 39.43
CA CYS A 729 19.35 -29.77 39.10
C CYS A 729 18.50 -30.94 38.59
N THR A 730 17.26 -31.06 39.08
CA THR A 730 16.29 -32.03 38.57
C THR A 730 15.21 -31.31 37.79
N PRO A 731 15.05 -31.54 36.48
CA PRO A 731 13.99 -30.90 35.71
C PRO A 731 12.63 -31.04 36.38
N THR A 732 11.80 -30.03 36.27
CA THR A 732 10.45 -30.01 36.86
C THR A 732 9.44 -29.78 35.76
N TYR A 733 8.34 -30.50 35.82
CA TYR A 733 7.31 -30.50 34.80
C TYR A 733 5.98 -30.21 35.47
N THR A 734 5.17 -29.40 34.82
CA THR A 734 3.75 -29.24 35.14
C THR A 734 2.96 -29.32 33.85
N ASN A 735 1.80 -29.94 33.95
CA ASN A 735 0.85 -30.07 32.86
C ASN A 735 -0.41 -29.48 33.47
N GLY A 736 -1.02 -28.47 32.84
CA GLY A 736 -2.13 -27.68 33.41
C GLY A 736 -3.46 -28.43 33.54
N GLY A 737 -3.38 -29.74 33.74
CA GLY A 737 -4.47 -30.68 33.65
C GLY A 737 -4.91 -30.93 32.21
N ALA A 738 -6.01 -31.64 32.12
CA ALA A 738 -6.77 -31.76 30.89
C ALA A 738 -8.23 -31.46 31.23
N GLU A 739 -8.84 -30.57 30.48
CA GLU A 739 -10.22 -30.17 30.69
C GLU A 739 -11.16 -31.31 30.26
N PRO A 740 -12.23 -31.57 31.02
CA PRO A 740 -13.30 -32.43 30.55
C PRO A 740 -14.03 -31.70 29.41
N ALA A 741 -13.89 -32.21 28.18
CA ALA A 741 -14.56 -31.65 27.02
C ALA A 741 -16.01 -32.18 26.90
N THR A 742 -16.90 -31.40 26.30
CA THR A 742 -18.35 -31.65 26.39
C THR A 742 -18.88 -32.62 25.34
N ALA A 743 -18.33 -32.61 24.12
CA ALA A 743 -18.48 -33.65 23.08
C ALA A 743 -17.53 -33.37 21.91
N SER A 744 -16.77 -34.36 21.43
CA SER A 744 -15.96 -34.21 20.21
C SER A 744 -16.83 -34.22 18.95
N ALA A 745 -16.27 -33.77 17.82
CA ALA A 745 -16.93 -33.88 16.53
C ALA A 745 -17.28 -35.36 16.19
N PRO A 746 -18.36 -35.63 15.43
CA PRO A 746 -18.68 -36.98 14.98
C PRO A 746 -17.50 -37.66 14.29
N GLY A 747 -17.21 -38.92 14.66
CA GLY A 747 -16.06 -39.68 14.15
C GLY A 747 -14.80 -39.61 15.01
N TYR A 748 -14.81 -38.77 16.06
CA TYR A 748 -13.70 -38.64 16.99
C TYR A 748 -14.07 -39.02 18.42
N ALA A 749 -13.05 -39.29 19.23
CA ALA A 749 -13.19 -39.73 20.60
C ALA A 749 -13.31 -38.58 21.61
N ASP A 750 -14.24 -38.74 22.56
CA ASP A 750 -14.37 -37.90 23.74
C ASP A 750 -13.21 -38.15 24.71
N GLY A 751 -12.07 -37.51 24.45
CA GLY A 751 -10.90 -37.51 25.34
C GLY A 751 -10.75 -36.21 26.12
N PRO A 752 -9.95 -36.20 27.19
CA PRO A 752 -9.66 -34.97 27.91
C PRO A 752 -8.77 -34.05 27.05
N LYS A 753 -9.02 -32.75 27.12
CA LYS A 753 -8.37 -31.73 26.28
C LYS A 753 -7.19 -31.11 27.04
N ALA A 754 -5.96 -31.32 26.57
CA ALA A 754 -4.79 -30.69 27.17
C ALA A 754 -4.82 -29.18 26.90
N VAL A 755 -4.54 -28.34 27.91
CA VAL A 755 -4.64 -26.88 27.78
C VAL A 755 -3.30 -26.17 27.92
N PHE A 756 -2.33 -26.81 28.56
CA PHE A 756 -1.04 -26.21 28.86
C PHE A 756 -0.03 -27.28 29.32
N ALA A 757 1.23 -27.13 28.93
CA ALA A 757 2.33 -27.82 29.57
C ALA A 757 3.52 -26.87 29.77
N GLY A 758 4.20 -26.98 30.91
CA GLY A 758 5.33 -26.16 31.30
C GLY A 758 6.44 -26.99 31.94
N ALA A 759 7.69 -26.63 31.69
CA ALA A 759 8.84 -27.31 32.28
C ALA A 759 9.97 -26.34 32.63
N TYR A 760 10.61 -26.62 33.76
CA TYR A 760 11.94 -26.11 34.07
C TYR A 760 12.97 -27.15 33.69
N LEU A 761 13.71 -26.90 32.63
CA LEU A 761 14.70 -27.81 32.05
C LEU A 761 16.10 -27.43 32.51
N CYS A 762 16.86 -28.44 32.94
CA CYS A 762 18.25 -28.30 33.36
C CYS A 762 18.98 -29.64 33.23
N ARG A 763 20.31 -29.64 33.40
CA ARG A 763 21.11 -30.86 33.35
C ARG A 763 21.13 -31.56 34.73
N PRO A 764 21.05 -32.92 34.79
CA PRO A 764 20.83 -33.85 33.69
C PRO A 764 19.38 -33.83 33.20
N LEU A 765 19.22 -33.86 31.87
CA LEU A 765 17.91 -33.94 31.23
C LEU A 765 17.56 -35.43 31.00
N PRO A 766 16.61 -36.00 31.76
CA PRO A 766 16.22 -37.40 31.59
C PRO A 766 15.41 -37.57 30.30
N ASP A 767 15.47 -38.76 29.70
CA ASP A 767 14.54 -39.11 28.63
C ASP A 767 13.15 -39.38 29.23
N GLY A 768 12.13 -38.83 28.59
CA GLY A 768 10.73 -39.08 28.89
C GLY A 768 10.24 -40.44 28.37
N SER A 769 8.93 -40.66 28.46
CA SER A 769 8.29 -41.88 27.97
C SER A 769 7.64 -41.67 26.59
N LYS A 770 7.60 -42.73 25.77
CA LYS A 770 6.86 -42.71 24.51
C LYS A 770 5.36 -42.53 24.78
N ALA A 771 4.64 -41.92 23.85
CA ALA A 771 3.19 -41.79 23.92
C ALA A 771 2.56 -43.20 24.05
N GLY A 772 1.76 -43.38 25.10
CA GLY A 772 0.98 -44.58 25.33
C GLY A 772 -0.22 -44.66 24.40
N ASN A 773 -0.91 -45.80 24.41
CA ASN A 773 -2.17 -45.94 23.71
C ASN A 773 -3.30 -45.31 24.54
N LEU A 774 -3.37 -43.98 24.50
CA LEU A 774 -4.35 -43.17 25.21
C LEU A 774 -5.37 -42.61 24.22
N THR A 775 -6.62 -42.51 24.67
CA THR A 775 -7.69 -41.79 23.97
C THR A 775 -7.54 -40.31 24.29
N LEU A 776 -7.19 -39.52 23.29
CA LEU A 776 -7.01 -38.07 23.40
C LEU A 776 -8.25 -37.35 22.86
N TRP A 777 -8.39 -36.07 23.20
CA TRP A 777 -9.37 -35.20 22.55
C TRP A 777 -9.19 -35.23 21.03
N ASN A 778 -10.30 -35.38 20.31
CA ASN A 778 -10.34 -35.53 18.87
C ASN A 778 -9.43 -36.64 18.30
N TRP A 779 -9.19 -37.70 19.08
CA TRP A 779 -8.52 -38.89 18.53
C TRP A 779 -9.49 -39.64 17.60
N PRO A 780 -9.12 -40.00 16.36
CA PRO A 780 -10.02 -40.69 15.44
C PRO A 780 -10.48 -42.05 16.01
N LEU A 781 -11.76 -42.40 15.83
CA LEU A 781 -12.33 -43.67 16.30
C LEU A 781 -12.09 -44.81 15.30
N ASP A 782 -11.77 -46.00 15.83
CA ASP A 782 -11.60 -47.26 15.08
C ASP A 782 -12.92 -47.64 14.33
N GLY A 783 -13.12 -47.09 13.14
CA GLY A 783 -14.32 -47.25 12.32
C GLY A 783 -14.35 -46.34 11.10
N ASP A 784 -13.92 -45.08 11.27
CA ASP A 784 -13.74 -44.10 10.19
C ASP A 784 -12.29 -44.09 9.66
N GLU A 785 -11.34 -44.68 10.40
CA GLU A 785 -9.97 -44.92 9.94
C GLU A 785 -9.91 -45.67 8.60
N VAL A 786 -10.88 -46.54 8.28
CA VAL A 786 -10.82 -47.37 7.05
C VAL A 786 -11.05 -46.55 5.78
N GLU A 787 -11.78 -45.43 5.79
CA GLU A 787 -11.91 -44.58 4.60
C GLU A 787 -10.74 -43.60 4.45
N VAL A 788 -10.23 -43.04 5.56
CA VAL A 788 -9.07 -42.12 5.54
C VAL A 788 -7.75 -42.87 5.29
N GLU A 789 -7.53 -44.04 5.90
CA GLU A 789 -6.38 -44.89 5.62
C GLU A 789 -6.40 -45.45 4.19
N ASN A 790 -7.57 -45.82 3.63
CA ASN A 790 -7.62 -46.29 2.25
C ASN A 790 -7.39 -45.17 1.22
N TRP A 791 -7.76 -43.93 1.52
CA TRP A 791 -7.48 -42.78 0.65
C TRP A 791 -5.99 -42.42 0.63
N LEU A 792 -5.25 -42.64 1.73
CA LEU A 792 -3.85 -42.19 1.90
C LEU A 792 -2.79 -43.30 1.84
N ALA A 793 -3.12 -44.55 2.19
CA ALA A 793 -2.26 -45.71 1.96
C ALA A 793 -1.98 -45.94 0.45
N ALA A 794 -2.80 -45.34 -0.42
CA ALA A 794 -2.57 -45.34 -1.85
C ALA A 794 -1.43 -44.41 -2.31
N LYS A 795 -0.85 -43.53 -1.46
CA LYS A 795 0.19 -42.57 -1.90
C LYS A 795 1.45 -42.40 -1.06
N HIS A 796 1.51 -42.67 0.25
CA HIS A 796 2.78 -42.50 1.00
C HIS A 796 2.97 -43.51 2.15
N ASN A 797 4.03 -44.33 2.03
CA ASN A 797 4.67 -45.21 3.02
C ASN A 797 4.10 -45.19 4.46
N ASP A 798 3.43 -46.25 4.93
CA ASP A 798 3.27 -46.76 6.32
C ASP A 798 3.22 -45.80 7.55
N PHE A 799 3.06 -44.47 7.41
CA PHE A 799 3.04 -43.52 8.53
C PHE A 799 1.60 -43.16 8.90
N ALA A 800 1.28 -43.24 10.19
CA ALA A 800 0.01 -42.72 10.72
C ALA A 800 -0.04 -41.19 10.52
N ILE A 801 -1.12 -40.70 9.93
CA ILE A 801 -1.35 -39.26 9.68
C ILE A 801 -1.43 -38.50 11.00
N PHE A 802 -2.16 -39.07 11.96
CA PHE A 802 -2.30 -38.53 13.30
C PHE A 802 -1.27 -39.12 14.25
N HIS A 803 -0.67 -38.24 15.03
CA HIS A 803 0.27 -38.52 16.08
C HIS A 803 -0.29 -38.06 17.42
N ARG A 804 0.13 -38.76 18.49
CA ARG A 804 -0.01 -38.27 19.86
C ARG A 804 1.17 -37.34 20.12
N CYS A 805 1.03 -36.07 19.76
CA CYS A 805 2.06 -35.07 19.96
C CYS A 805 2.28 -34.83 21.44
N HIS A 806 3.54 -34.83 21.86
CA HIS A 806 3.93 -34.35 23.17
C HIS A 806 3.87 -32.82 23.20
N LEU A 807 3.30 -32.23 24.26
CA LEU A 807 3.45 -30.80 24.53
C LEU A 807 4.83 -30.50 25.12
N ILE A 808 5.30 -31.33 26.05
CA ILE A 808 6.70 -31.41 26.46
C ILE A 808 7.28 -32.68 25.85
N ALA A 809 8.21 -32.51 24.92
CA ALA A 809 8.86 -33.59 24.19
C ALA A 809 9.38 -34.72 25.07
N LYS A 810 9.37 -35.95 24.55
CA LYS A 810 10.06 -37.08 25.18
C LYS A 810 11.54 -36.78 25.40
N GLU A 811 12.25 -36.21 24.42
CA GLU A 811 13.67 -35.86 24.56
C GLU A 811 13.96 -34.70 25.53
N LEU A 812 12.93 -33.98 25.96
CA LEU A 812 12.99 -32.97 27.02
C LEU A 812 12.52 -33.52 28.38
N GLY A 813 12.16 -34.81 28.45
CA GLY A 813 11.76 -35.50 29.67
C GLY A 813 10.26 -35.62 29.89
N GLY A 814 9.43 -35.20 28.94
CA GLY A 814 7.97 -35.24 29.07
C GLY A 814 7.37 -36.64 29.07
N SER A 815 6.24 -36.77 29.76
CA SER A 815 5.54 -38.04 29.92
C SER A 815 4.64 -38.33 28.72
N GLY A 816 4.79 -39.49 28.09
CA GLY A 816 3.86 -39.99 27.09
C GLY A 816 2.69 -40.79 27.66
N THR A 817 2.58 -40.92 28.99
CA THR A 817 1.43 -41.58 29.64
C THR A 817 0.53 -40.60 30.35
N ASP A 818 0.86 -39.31 30.31
CA ASP A 818 0.03 -38.25 30.86
C ASP A 818 -0.79 -37.62 29.74
N VAL A 819 -2.12 -37.68 29.87
CA VAL A 819 -3.05 -37.09 28.90
C VAL A 819 -2.96 -35.57 28.84
N GLY A 820 -2.55 -34.89 29.92
CA GLY A 820 -2.34 -33.45 29.93
C GLY A 820 -1.08 -33.00 29.17
N ASN A 821 -0.23 -33.94 28.77
CA ASN A 821 0.98 -33.67 27.98
C ASN A 821 0.84 -34.14 26.52
N LEU A 822 -0.36 -34.54 26.09
CA LEU A 822 -0.57 -35.10 24.77
C LEU A 822 -1.76 -34.45 24.05
N VAL A 823 -1.57 -34.16 22.77
CA VAL A 823 -2.63 -33.70 21.87
C VAL A 823 -2.66 -34.55 20.60
N THR A 824 -3.83 -34.64 19.97
CA THR A 824 -3.97 -35.22 18.63
C THR A 824 -3.47 -34.18 17.63
N CYS A 825 -2.45 -34.53 16.84
CA CYS A 825 -1.84 -33.63 15.87
C CYS A 825 -1.47 -34.38 14.59
N PHE A 826 -1.08 -33.67 13.54
CA PHE A 826 -0.49 -34.29 12.37
C PHE A 826 0.98 -34.69 12.59
N TRP A 827 1.42 -35.78 11.94
CA TRP A 827 2.81 -36.23 11.96
C TRP A 827 3.80 -35.12 11.59
N ARG A 828 3.44 -34.27 10.60
CA ARG A 828 4.30 -33.18 10.13
C ARG A 828 4.54 -32.13 11.22
N THR A 829 3.46 -31.65 11.85
CA THR A 829 3.53 -30.75 13.02
C THR A 829 4.44 -31.34 14.10
N ASN A 830 4.27 -32.63 14.42
CA ASN A 830 5.13 -33.32 15.39
C ASN A 830 6.61 -33.35 14.98
N GLN A 831 6.93 -33.53 13.70
CA GLN A 831 8.33 -33.51 13.23
C GLN A 831 8.93 -32.11 13.20
N MET A 832 8.14 -31.10 12.83
CA MET A 832 8.59 -29.70 12.80
C MET A 832 8.92 -29.22 14.20
N MET A 833 8.00 -29.35 15.17
CA MET A 833 8.25 -29.04 16.58
C MET A 833 9.53 -29.69 17.08
N LYS A 834 9.70 -30.98 16.77
CA LYS A 834 10.86 -31.74 17.17
C LYS A 834 12.18 -31.23 16.59
N ASN A 835 12.25 -31.09 15.28
CA ASN A 835 13.50 -30.77 14.59
C ASN A 835 13.88 -29.30 14.75
N GLU A 836 12.90 -28.42 14.69
CA GLU A 836 13.09 -26.97 14.68
C GLU A 836 13.13 -26.37 16.07
N PHE A 837 12.50 -26.99 17.08
CA PHE A 837 12.39 -26.40 18.42
C PHE A 837 13.00 -27.26 19.52
N GLU A 838 12.55 -28.51 19.66
CA GLU A 838 12.88 -29.37 20.79
C GLU A 838 14.36 -29.80 20.77
N PHE A 839 14.90 -30.14 19.61
CA PHE A 839 16.32 -30.50 19.45
C PHE A 839 17.27 -29.34 19.76
N PRO A 840 17.08 -28.12 19.22
CA PRO A 840 17.85 -26.94 19.64
C PRO A 840 17.75 -26.65 21.14
N THR A 841 16.54 -26.68 21.71
CA THR A 841 16.32 -26.47 23.15
C THR A 841 17.11 -27.49 23.97
N ARG A 842 17.03 -28.78 23.61
CA ARG A 842 17.79 -29.85 24.27
C ARG A 842 19.30 -29.62 24.20
N ALA A 843 19.80 -29.16 23.05
CA ALA A 843 21.22 -28.89 22.89
C ALA A 843 21.70 -27.80 23.87
N ARG A 844 20.90 -26.75 24.06
CA ARG A 844 21.16 -25.68 25.04
C ARG A 844 21.14 -26.19 26.48
N VAL A 845 20.13 -26.98 26.87
CA VAL A 845 20.09 -27.58 28.21
C VAL A 845 21.30 -28.48 28.46
N ARG A 846 21.71 -29.26 27.46
CA ARG A 846 22.92 -30.12 27.55
C ARG A 846 24.21 -29.32 27.67
N ALA A 847 24.25 -28.11 27.10
CA ALA A 847 25.35 -27.16 27.24
C ALA A 847 25.39 -26.48 28.63
N GLY A 848 24.39 -26.71 29.48
CA GLY A 848 24.35 -26.20 30.87
C GLY A 848 23.41 -25.01 31.07
N GLU A 849 22.68 -24.60 30.03
CA GLU A 849 21.66 -23.57 30.15
C GLU A 849 20.41 -24.10 30.88
N HIS A 850 19.82 -23.27 31.73
CA HIS A 850 18.53 -23.57 32.37
C HIS A 850 17.45 -22.90 31.55
N ILE A 851 16.37 -23.62 31.23
CA ILE A 851 15.34 -23.16 30.30
C ILE A 851 13.95 -23.36 30.90
N ILE A 852 13.12 -22.32 30.88
CA ILE A 852 11.68 -22.44 31.01
C ILE A 852 11.13 -22.79 29.63
N TYR A 853 10.45 -23.92 29.52
CA TYR A 853 9.81 -24.39 28.30
C TYR A 853 8.30 -24.43 28.51
N LEU A 854 7.54 -23.82 27.61
CA LEU A 854 6.08 -23.70 27.68
C LEU A 854 5.51 -24.20 26.35
N SER A 855 4.40 -24.91 26.40
CA SER A 855 3.65 -25.36 25.24
C SER A 855 2.17 -25.14 25.48
N VAL A 856 1.54 -24.35 24.61
CA VAL A 856 0.14 -23.92 24.69
C VAL A 856 -0.59 -24.39 23.43
N PRO A 857 -1.37 -25.47 23.48
CA PRO A 857 -2.24 -25.87 22.38
C PRO A 857 -3.34 -24.83 22.15
N GLN A 858 -3.60 -24.51 20.87
CA GLN A 858 -4.65 -23.60 20.41
C GLN A 858 -5.77 -24.42 19.76
N TYR A 859 -7.01 -24.10 20.12
CA TYR A 859 -8.20 -24.82 19.65
C TYR A 859 -9.18 -23.86 18.98
N ASN A 860 -9.93 -24.35 17.99
CA ASN A 860 -10.97 -23.59 17.28
C ASN A 860 -12.23 -23.43 18.15
N GLY A 861 -12.19 -22.49 19.09
CA GLY A 861 -13.22 -22.33 20.11
C GLY A 861 -13.10 -23.34 21.25
N SER A 862 -14.07 -23.35 22.17
CA SER A 862 -13.99 -24.13 23.43
C SER A 862 -14.04 -25.64 23.25
N ASP A 863 -14.71 -26.11 22.19
CA ASP A 863 -14.88 -27.53 21.85
C ASP A 863 -14.30 -27.84 20.44
N GLY A 864 -13.36 -27.03 19.97
CA GLY A 864 -12.79 -27.14 18.63
C GLY A 864 -11.72 -28.20 18.44
N GLU A 865 -11.36 -28.42 17.18
CA GLU A 865 -10.13 -29.09 16.78
C GLU A 865 -8.89 -28.26 17.15
N LEU A 866 -7.76 -28.95 17.32
CA LEU A 866 -6.47 -28.31 17.55
C LEU A 866 -6.07 -27.57 16.27
N SER A 867 -6.00 -26.25 16.31
CA SER A 867 -5.55 -25.40 15.19
C SER A 867 -4.04 -25.24 15.16
N GLY A 868 -3.39 -25.28 16.32
CA GLY A 868 -1.94 -25.17 16.41
C GLY A 868 -1.39 -25.37 17.81
N ILE A 869 -0.07 -25.30 17.95
CA ILE A 869 0.65 -25.41 19.22
C ILE A 869 1.68 -24.29 19.28
N ARG A 870 1.52 -23.36 20.22
CA ARG A 870 2.54 -22.34 20.51
C ARG A 870 3.54 -22.88 21.52
N ILE A 871 4.82 -22.84 21.19
CA ILE A 871 5.92 -23.29 22.04
C ILE A 871 6.84 -22.12 22.32
N VAL A 872 7.16 -21.92 23.60
CA VAL A 872 8.08 -20.88 24.08
C VAL A 872 9.21 -21.53 24.90
N ALA A 873 10.45 -21.15 24.64
CA ALA A 873 11.60 -21.52 25.45
C ALA A 873 12.40 -20.26 25.83
N ILE A 874 12.60 -20.05 27.13
CA ILE A 874 13.35 -18.91 27.66
C ILE A 874 14.46 -19.41 28.59
N GLY A 875 15.70 -19.12 28.25
CA GLY A 875 16.90 -19.60 28.93
C GLY A 875 17.65 -18.51 29.68
N ASN A 876 18.30 -18.89 30.77
CA ASN A 876 19.10 -17.99 31.61
C ASN A 876 20.46 -17.59 31.00
N GLN A 877 20.80 -18.10 29.81
CA GLN A 877 22.00 -17.74 29.06
C GLN A 877 21.65 -17.16 27.68
N GLY A 878 20.44 -16.62 27.52
CA GLY A 878 20.01 -15.92 26.30
C GLY A 878 19.35 -16.80 25.24
N HIS A 879 19.05 -18.07 25.52
CA HIS A 879 18.16 -18.82 24.64
C HIS A 879 16.74 -18.23 24.70
N PHE A 880 16.22 -17.81 23.56
CA PHE A 880 14.82 -17.45 23.43
C PHE A 880 14.28 -18.01 22.11
N ARG A 881 13.14 -18.70 22.17
CA ARG A 881 12.36 -19.11 20.99
C ARG A 881 10.89 -19.01 21.36
N ASP A 882 10.09 -18.48 20.44
CA ASP A 882 8.63 -18.44 20.51
C ASP A 882 8.13 -18.78 19.10
N ARG A 883 7.40 -19.88 18.95
CA ARG A 883 6.95 -20.38 17.65
C ARG A 883 5.55 -20.98 17.79
N CYS A 884 4.67 -20.64 16.86
CA CYS A 884 3.44 -21.37 16.61
C CYS A 884 3.69 -22.45 15.54
N TYR A 885 3.16 -23.64 15.78
CA TYR A 885 3.11 -24.71 14.80
C TYR A 885 1.66 -25.00 14.47
N THR A 886 1.23 -24.66 13.25
CA THR A 886 -0.11 -24.99 12.77
C THR A 886 -0.30 -26.51 12.74
N ASN A 887 -1.49 -26.94 13.12
CA ASN A 887 -1.87 -28.35 13.13
C ASN A 887 -2.71 -28.66 11.89
N GLU A 888 -2.08 -28.54 10.73
CA GLU A 888 -2.73 -28.75 9.43
C GLU A 888 -2.02 -29.83 8.59
N PHE A 889 -2.80 -30.51 7.75
CA PHE A 889 -2.28 -31.45 6.77
C PHE A 889 -1.95 -30.70 5.47
N HIS A 890 -0.85 -29.95 5.45
CA HIS A 890 -0.40 -29.27 4.23
C HIS A 890 0.14 -30.26 3.18
N ASP A 891 -0.33 -30.11 1.93
CA ASP A 891 0.40 -30.57 0.74
C ASP A 891 1.82 -29.97 0.81
N PRO A 892 2.91 -30.71 0.52
CA PRO A 892 4.28 -30.17 0.49
C PRO A 892 4.48 -28.88 -0.32
N THR A 893 3.51 -28.43 -1.11
CA THR A 893 3.58 -27.19 -1.91
C THR A 893 2.88 -25.97 -1.29
N SER A 894 2.10 -26.10 -0.22
CA SER A 894 1.44 -24.94 0.42
C SER A 894 2.29 -24.35 1.54
N VAL A 895 2.40 -23.02 1.57
CA VAL A 895 3.12 -22.25 2.59
C VAL A 895 2.25 -22.20 3.86
N PRO A 896 2.81 -22.38 5.07
CA PRO A 896 2.06 -22.26 6.31
C PRO A 896 1.79 -20.78 6.63
N ASP A 897 0.61 -20.29 6.25
CA ASP A 897 0.08 -19.01 6.70
C ASP A 897 -0.87 -19.22 7.86
N GLY A 898 -0.49 -18.71 9.03
CA GLY A 898 -1.32 -18.71 10.22
C GLY A 898 -0.53 -18.35 11.46
N ALA A 899 -0.75 -17.14 11.96
CA ALA A 899 -0.42 -16.81 13.34
C ALA A 899 -1.31 -17.66 14.26
N CYS A 900 -0.71 -18.41 15.19
CA CYS A 900 -1.32 -18.47 16.53
C CYS A 900 -1.11 -17.09 17.16
#